data_AF-A0A1R4B4R7-F1
#
_entry.id   AF-A0A1R4B4R7-F1
#
_cell.length_a   1.000
_cell.length_b   1.000
_cell.length_c   1.000
_cell.angle_alpha   90.00
_cell.angle_beta   90.00
_cell.angle_gamma   90.00
#
_symmetry.space_group_name_H-M   'P 1'
#
loop_
_entity.id
_entity.type
_entity.pdbx_description
1 polymer ?
#
loop_
_entity_poly.entity_id
_entity_poly.type
_entity_poly.pdbx_seq_one_letter_code
_entity_poly.pdbx_strand_id
1 'polypeptide(L)'
;MSIKQYNGSAGGWGALKSTTKHLFQSENVAKNLSNLMKTNQDQGFDCPGCAWGEKGVPGRFRFCENGAKAVNWEATSKGVDRDFFSQYSVTWLNKQTDYFLEYQGRLTEPMRYNEETDHYEPISWDDAFALIAQHLKALDNPNQAEFYTSGRTSNEAAFIYQLFARRLGTNNFPDCSNMCHEATSVALASTIGIGKGTTKIDDFEVADAIFLFGQNPGTNHPRMLETLSSAYRRGAKVVALNNLKERGLQRFTNPQHPLEMLSNGSTPTTSHYFTPKLGGDMAIVRGMVKSLLARHDAAMSEGSSVFDLEFIAEHTQGMDAYLDLVRATSWDDIVEQSGLSFDDITQLADIYQAAERVIVTWAMGITQHKHSVATIQELVNLQLLCGQIGKEGAGLCPVRGHSNVQGDRTVGINEKPNQTFLDNFEAVFGFKPPQEHGHNVVNAIEAMLRGDSKVFIGMGGNLVAAAPDTERVAQAMHQCNLTVNVATKLNRSHVNPGKDSLILPCYGRTDIDLQASGEQKVTVEDSFSMVHSSKGQVKPLSSSMRSEIAIVAGMGSATFGALDPVEWQALADNYDRIRDLMEAMLAGFTDVNTRMDEPGGFYLGNSARELTWNTPQGKAQISANSLPEFVTGLDTGSMTDKRVFVMQTMRSHDQYNTTIYGMDDRYRGVFGERNVVFMNEDDMQEQGLSKGDLIDLEALWNDDIERRIEAFKAVPFDIARGNVAAYFPEANALVPLSSKGDLCDTPTSKSINVCISRTQAEPWLVTSA
;
A
#
# COMPACT_ATOMS: atom_id res chain seq x y z
N MET A 1 5.44 19.95 -22.42
CA MET A 1 5.69 18.57 -21.96
C MET A 1 7.03 18.11 -22.51
N SER A 2 7.88 17.44 -21.73
CA SER A 2 9.22 17.03 -22.20
C SER A 2 9.76 15.82 -21.43
N ILE A 3 10.42 14.89 -22.12
CA ILE A 3 11.20 13.81 -21.49
C ILE A 3 12.67 14.23 -21.45
N LYS A 4 13.19 14.51 -20.25
CA LYS A 4 14.57 14.99 -20.02
C LYS A 4 15.26 14.11 -18.98
N GLN A 5 16.46 13.63 -19.30
CA GLN A 5 17.25 12.84 -18.35
C GLN A 5 17.56 13.65 -17.09
N TYR A 6 17.29 13.06 -15.93
CA TYR A 6 17.56 13.68 -14.63
C TYR A 6 18.88 13.17 -14.05
N ASN A 7 19.84 14.08 -13.90
CA ASN A 7 21.19 13.75 -13.45
C ASN A 7 21.45 14.08 -11.97
N GLY A 8 20.50 14.70 -11.26
CA GLY A 8 20.62 15.03 -9.82
C GLY A 8 20.34 13.84 -8.91
N SER A 9 20.72 13.88 -7.63
CA SER A 9 20.40 12.82 -6.65
C SER A 9 18.91 12.80 -6.27
N ALA A 10 18.48 11.74 -5.59
CA ALA A 10 17.27 11.81 -4.78
C ALA A 10 17.50 12.75 -3.58
N GLY A 11 16.47 13.48 -3.15
CA GLY A 11 16.62 14.50 -2.11
C GLY A 11 17.31 15.79 -2.60
N GLY A 12 18.16 16.37 -1.73
CA GLY A 12 18.98 17.56 -2.01
C GLY A 12 18.22 18.83 -2.41
N TRP A 13 18.89 19.72 -3.15
CA TRP A 13 18.32 20.98 -3.65
C TRP A 13 17.10 20.78 -4.55
N GLY A 14 17.06 19.70 -5.31
CA GLY A 14 15.92 19.40 -6.17
C GLY A 14 14.66 19.08 -5.36
N ALA A 15 14.80 18.35 -4.25
CA ALA A 15 13.69 18.12 -3.32
C ALA A 15 13.25 19.41 -2.64
N LEU A 16 14.20 20.24 -2.18
CA LEU A 16 13.87 21.53 -1.56
C LEU A 16 13.12 22.45 -2.54
N LYS A 17 13.59 22.55 -3.80
CA LYS A 17 12.94 23.35 -4.84
C LYS A 17 11.52 22.84 -5.13
N SER A 18 11.32 21.54 -5.19
CA SER A 18 10.03 20.91 -5.42
C SER A 18 9.05 21.17 -4.26
N THR A 19 9.45 20.89 -3.02
CA THR A 19 8.67 21.24 -1.82
C THR A 19 8.31 22.72 -1.81
N THR A 20 9.27 23.60 -2.12
CA THR A 20 9.07 25.05 -2.17
C THR A 20 8.08 25.46 -3.26
N LYS A 21 8.16 24.86 -4.46
CA LYS A 21 7.20 25.08 -5.56
C LYS A 21 5.77 24.75 -5.13
N HIS A 22 5.56 23.59 -4.53
CA HIS A 22 4.23 23.18 -4.06
C HIS A 22 3.73 24.03 -2.89
N LEU A 23 4.61 24.48 -1.99
CA LEU A 23 4.25 25.39 -0.92
C LEU A 23 3.83 26.77 -1.44
N PHE A 24 4.54 27.34 -2.41
CA PHE A 24 4.19 28.64 -3.00
C PHE A 24 2.98 28.60 -3.94
N GLN A 25 2.64 27.43 -4.49
CA GLN A 25 1.38 27.21 -5.20
C GLN A 25 0.17 27.15 -4.26
N SER A 26 0.40 27.09 -2.95
CA SER A 26 -0.65 27.11 -1.94
C SER A 26 -0.93 28.55 -1.50
N GLU A 27 -2.21 28.90 -1.38
CA GLU A 27 -2.65 30.26 -1.02
C GLU A 27 -2.29 30.67 0.42
N ASN A 28 -1.79 29.74 1.25
CA ASN A 28 -1.51 29.98 2.68
C ASN A 28 -0.11 29.51 3.15
N VAL A 29 0.94 30.05 2.53
CA VAL A 29 2.35 29.66 2.71
C VAL A 29 2.81 29.62 4.19
N ALA A 30 2.48 30.64 4.98
CA ALA A 30 2.94 30.73 6.39
C ALA A 30 2.31 29.64 7.28
N LYS A 31 1.01 29.37 7.09
CA LYS A 31 0.30 28.31 7.82
C LYS A 31 0.82 26.92 7.44
N ASN A 32 1.09 26.69 6.14
CA ASN A 32 1.65 25.43 5.67
C ASN A 32 3.05 25.15 6.23
N LEU A 33 3.91 26.17 6.32
CA LEU A 33 5.22 26.01 6.93
C LEU A 33 5.11 25.64 8.42
N SER A 34 4.18 26.24 9.15
CA SER A 34 3.90 25.87 10.55
C SER A 34 3.38 24.43 10.66
N ASN A 35 2.48 24.00 9.77
CA ASN A 35 1.96 22.63 9.77
C ASN A 35 3.06 21.59 9.51
N LEU A 36 3.99 21.87 8.58
CA LEU A 36 5.13 21.00 8.31
C LEU A 36 6.03 20.80 9.55
N MET A 37 6.24 21.86 10.34
CA MET A 37 7.01 21.77 11.59
C MET A 37 6.34 20.88 12.64
N LYS A 38 5.03 20.67 12.55
CA LYS A 38 4.24 19.82 13.45
C LYS A 38 4.01 18.41 12.89
N THR A 39 4.49 18.11 11.69
CA THR A 39 4.30 16.79 11.06
C THR A 39 5.22 15.73 11.70
N ASN A 40 4.62 14.60 12.06
CA ASN A 40 5.23 13.46 12.74
C ASN A 40 5.99 13.86 14.03
N GLN A 41 5.42 14.76 14.82
CA GLN A 41 5.98 15.10 16.14
C GLN A 41 5.12 14.46 17.22
N ASP A 42 5.68 14.20 18.39
CA ASP A 42 5.00 13.51 19.49
C ASP A 42 3.71 14.24 19.95
N GLN A 43 3.60 15.56 19.74
CA GLN A 43 2.41 16.38 20.00
C GLN A 43 1.79 16.97 18.71
N GLY A 44 2.18 16.42 17.57
CA GLY A 44 1.76 16.82 16.24
C GLY A 44 0.76 15.85 15.63
N PHE A 45 0.71 15.82 14.30
CA PHE A 45 -0.08 14.85 13.55
C PHE A 45 0.82 13.99 12.68
N ASP A 46 0.40 12.76 12.44
CA ASP A 46 1.13 11.85 11.56
C ASP A 46 0.81 12.09 10.10
N CYS A 47 1.86 12.04 9.28
CA CYS A 47 1.74 12.12 7.84
C CYS A 47 0.80 11.01 7.33
N PRO A 48 -0.26 11.36 6.58
CA PRO A 48 -1.19 10.36 6.03
C PRO A 48 -0.58 9.48 4.93
N GLY A 49 0.66 9.76 4.54
CA GLY A 49 1.34 9.09 3.45
C GLY A 49 2.03 7.77 3.83
N CYS A 50 3.02 7.77 4.71
CA CYS A 50 3.98 6.66 4.76
C CYS A 50 3.98 5.97 6.13
N ALA A 51 3.94 4.63 6.14
CA ALA A 51 4.06 3.81 7.35
C ALA A 51 5.51 3.55 7.80
N TRP A 52 6.48 4.27 7.23
CA TRP A 52 7.86 4.17 7.72
C TRP A 52 7.95 4.79 9.11
N GLY A 53 8.48 4.05 10.08
CA GLY A 53 8.59 4.51 11.46
C GLY A 53 9.55 5.69 11.67
N GLU A 54 9.59 6.17 12.90
CA GLU A 54 10.40 7.32 13.30
C GLU A 54 11.33 7.01 14.46
N LYS A 55 12.46 7.73 14.50
CA LYS A 55 13.34 7.75 15.67
C LYS A 55 12.94 8.91 16.56
N GLY A 56 12.75 8.64 17.85
CA GLY A 56 12.34 9.62 18.88
C GLY A 56 13.34 10.73 19.19
N VAL A 57 14.19 11.17 18.25
CA VAL A 57 15.14 12.26 18.47
C VAL A 57 14.39 13.61 18.37
N PRO A 58 14.26 14.38 19.47
CA PRO A 58 13.52 15.64 19.45
C PRO A 58 14.22 16.72 18.60
N GLY A 59 13.46 17.58 17.93
CA GLY A 59 13.99 18.82 17.33
C GLY A 59 14.57 18.75 15.91
N ARG A 60 14.47 17.60 15.21
CA ARG A 60 14.76 17.49 13.76
C ARG A 60 13.48 17.55 12.92
N PHE A 61 13.58 18.06 11.68
CA PHE A 61 12.49 17.96 10.70
C PHE A 61 12.22 16.49 10.36
N ARG A 62 11.01 15.99 10.61
CA ARG A 62 10.64 14.56 10.42
C ARG A 62 9.75 14.28 9.21
N PHE A 63 9.63 15.23 8.27
CA PHE A 63 8.88 15.01 7.03
C PHE A 63 9.82 14.84 5.81
N CYS A 64 9.36 14.09 4.81
CA CYS A 64 10.00 14.01 3.51
C CYS A 64 9.31 14.89 2.47
N GLU A 65 9.89 15.03 1.28
CA GLU A 65 9.30 15.82 0.18
C GLU A 65 7.85 15.42 -0.12
N ASN A 66 7.57 14.13 -0.28
CA ASN A 66 6.22 13.64 -0.56
C ASN A 66 5.28 13.79 0.65
N GLY A 67 5.81 13.70 1.88
CA GLY A 67 5.05 14.03 3.08
C GLY A 67 4.64 15.50 3.10
N ALA A 68 5.53 16.41 2.72
CA ALA A 68 5.21 17.83 2.64
C ALA A 68 4.13 18.13 1.59
N LYS A 69 4.20 17.46 0.42
CA LYS A 69 3.14 17.53 -0.59
C LYS A 69 1.81 17.02 -0.04
N ALA A 70 1.80 15.88 0.64
CA ALA A 70 0.60 15.29 1.23
C ALA A 70 -0.08 16.23 2.24
N VAL A 71 0.70 16.78 3.18
CA VAL A 71 0.20 17.72 4.19
C VAL A 71 -0.34 19.00 3.56
N ASN A 72 0.38 19.59 2.60
CA ASN A 72 -0.08 20.77 1.89
C ASN A 72 -1.33 20.50 1.04
N TRP A 73 -1.44 19.29 0.47
CA TRP A 73 -2.61 18.87 -0.30
C TRP A 73 -3.84 18.75 0.59
N GLU A 74 -3.70 18.16 1.79
CA GLU A 74 -4.80 18.00 2.76
C GLU A 74 -5.21 19.32 3.42
N ALA A 75 -4.23 20.16 3.80
CA ALA A 75 -4.42 21.42 4.53
C ALA A 75 -4.75 22.64 3.64
N THR A 76 -5.24 22.40 2.41
CA THR A 76 -5.62 23.44 1.45
C THR A 76 -6.74 24.36 1.97
N SER A 77 -6.74 25.61 1.52
CA SER A 77 -7.85 26.57 1.74
C SER A 77 -9.03 26.37 0.79
N LYS A 78 -8.84 25.62 -0.30
CA LYS A 78 -9.89 25.39 -1.30
C LYS A 78 -10.95 24.42 -0.78
N GLY A 79 -12.21 24.77 -0.99
CA GLY A 79 -13.38 23.96 -0.66
C GLY A 79 -14.17 23.57 -1.91
N VAL A 80 -14.82 22.40 -1.84
CA VAL A 80 -15.81 21.90 -2.79
C VAL A 80 -17.14 21.87 -2.05
N ASP A 81 -18.04 22.77 -2.43
CA ASP A 81 -19.32 23.05 -1.78
C ASP A 81 -20.51 22.86 -2.75
N ARG A 82 -21.71 23.20 -2.30
CA ARG A 82 -22.93 23.15 -3.13
C ARG A 82 -22.84 23.93 -4.44
N ASP A 83 -22.12 25.06 -4.47
CA ASP A 83 -22.06 25.90 -5.67
C ASP A 83 -21.24 25.18 -6.74
N PHE A 84 -20.13 24.55 -6.37
CA PHE A 84 -19.36 23.67 -7.25
C PHE A 84 -20.22 22.56 -7.84
N PHE A 85 -20.96 21.82 -7.01
CA PHE A 85 -21.77 20.71 -7.48
C PHE A 85 -22.99 21.13 -8.29
N SER A 86 -23.52 22.34 -8.09
CA SER A 86 -24.57 22.90 -8.96
C SER A 86 -24.04 23.28 -10.36
N GLN A 87 -22.75 23.60 -10.47
CA GLN A 87 -22.13 24.00 -11.74
C GLN A 87 -21.77 22.81 -12.63
N TYR A 88 -21.32 21.69 -12.03
CA TYR A 88 -20.78 20.56 -12.76
C TYR A 88 -21.60 19.30 -12.54
N SER A 89 -22.09 18.72 -13.64
CA SER A 89 -22.78 17.44 -13.60
C SER A 89 -21.79 16.29 -13.35
N VAL A 90 -22.27 15.17 -12.81
CA VAL A 90 -21.43 13.99 -12.53
C VAL A 90 -20.86 13.42 -13.82
N THR A 91 -21.65 13.36 -14.90
CA THR A 91 -21.18 12.96 -16.23
C THR A 91 -20.02 13.84 -16.73
N TRP A 92 -20.08 15.16 -16.49
CA TRP A 92 -18.99 16.05 -16.88
C TRP A 92 -17.74 15.84 -16.02
N LEU A 93 -17.92 15.69 -14.71
CA LEU A 93 -16.83 15.43 -13.76
C LEU A 93 -16.12 14.10 -14.08
N ASN A 94 -16.87 13.07 -14.48
CA ASN A 94 -16.32 11.78 -14.88
C ASN A 94 -15.35 11.86 -16.08
N LYS A 95 -15.46 12.88 -16.94
CA LYS A 95 -14.51 13.10 -18.05
C LYS A 95 -13.22 13.81 -17.63
N GLN A 96 -13.14 14.34 -16.42
CA GLN A 96 -11.97 15.07 -15.94
C GLN A 96 -10.89 14.11 -15.44
N THR A 97 -9.65 14.60 -15.34
CA THR A 97 -8.54 13.80 -14.80
C THR A 97 -8.66 13.63 -13.29
N ASP A 98 -8.06 12.57 -12.74
CA ASP A 98 -8.01 12.37 -11.28
C ASP A 98 -7.29 13.53 -10.56
N TYR A 99 -6.28 14.12 -11.23
CA TYR A 99 -5.65 15.36 -10.77
C TYR A 99 -6.67 16.50 -10.64
N PHE A 100 -7.49 16.73 -11.68
CA PHE A 100 -8.50 17.78 -11.65
C PHE A 100 -9.48 17.59 -10.51
N LEU A 101 -10.01 16.37 -10.33
CA LEU A 101 -11.01 16.08 -9.30
C LEU A 101 -10.50 16.43 -7.90
N GLU A 102 -9.30 15.98 -7.54
CA GLU A 102 -8.72 16.24 -6.21
C GLU A 102 -8.23 17.69 -6.04
N TYR A 103 -7.82 18.35 -7.13
CA TYR A 103 -7.28 19.71 -7.08
C TYR A 103 -8.33 20.77 -6.71
N GLN A 104 -9.63 20.44 -6.84
CA GLN A 104 -10.72 21.37 -6.51
C GLN A 104 -10.77 21.76 -5.02
N GLY A 105 -10.32 20.89 -4.12
CA GLY A 105 -10.24 21.20 -2.68
C GLY A 105 -10.88 20.16 -1.78
N ARG A 106 -11.12 20.55 -0.52
CA ARG A 106 -11.76 19.70 0.49
C ARG A 106 -13.27 19.72 0.35
N LEU A 107 -13.92 18.57 0.52
CA LEU A 107 -15.38 18.48 0.61
C LEU A 107 -15.85 19.16 1.90
N THR A 108 -16.88 20.01 1.86
CA THR A 108 -17.26 20.89 2.99
C THR A 108 -18.63 20.62 3.59
N GLU A 109 -19.55 19.98 2.87
CA GLU A 109 -20.89 19.63 3.34
C GLU A 109 -21.38 18.29 2.72
N PRO A 110 -22.30 17.55 3.38
CA PRO A 110 -22.81 16.28 2.85
C PRO A 110 -23.61 16.49 1.56
N MET A 111 -23.39 15.60 0.59
CA MET A 111 -24.04 15.66 -0.72
C MET A 111 -24.70 14.33 -1.07
N ARG A 112 -25.85 14.38 -1.75
CA ARG A 112 -26.56 13.24 -2.33
C ARG A 112 -26.62 13.38 -3.84
N TYR A 113 -26.35 12.30 -4.57
CA TYR A 113 -26.50 12.27 -6.03
C TYR A 113 -27.99 12.22 -6.40
N ASN A 114 -28.38 13.02 -7.38
CA ASN A 114 -29.71 13.01 -8.00
C ASN A 114 -29.59 12.63 -9.47
N GLU A 115 -30.08 11.44 -9.82
CA GLU A 115 -30.04 10.91 -11.19
C GLU A 115 -30.88 11.73 -12.18
N GLU A 116 -31.98 12.35 -11.73
CA GLU A 116 -32.84 13.16 -12.61
C GLU A 116 -32.14 14.43 -13.07
N THR A 117 -31.26 14.99 -12.23
CA THR A 117 -30.51 16.20 -12.54
C THR A 117 -29.08 15.92 -13.02
N ASP A 118 -28.52 14.73 -12.78
CA ASP A 118 -27.09 14.41 -12.96
C ASP A 118 -26.17 15.29 -12.08
N HIS A 119 -26.66 15.71 -10.90
CA HIS A 119 -25.91 16.57 -9.97
C HIS A 119 -25.89 16.02 -8.55
N TYR A 120 -24.87 16.43 -7.79
CA TYR A 120 -24.86 16.27 -6.34
C TYR A 120 -25.57 17.46 -5.69
N GLU A 121 -26.52 17.17 -4.81
CA GLU A 121 -27.36 18.15 -4.11
C GLU A 121 -27.12 18.06 -2.58
N PRO A 122 -27.13 19.18 -1.83
CA PRO A 122 -26.87 19.14 -0.39
C PRO A 122 -27.90 18.31 0.37
N ILE A 123 -27.44 17.55 1.37
CA ILE A 123 -28.30 16.79 2.28
C ILE A 123 -27.90 17.09 3.74
N SER A 124 -28.87 17.06 4.66
CA SER A 124 -28.55 17.18 6.08
C SER A 124 -27.87 15.92 6.61
N TRP A 125 -27.12 16.01 7.71
CA TRP A 125 -26.53 14.83 8.35
C TRP A 125 -27.60 13.84 8.81
N ASP A 126 -28.70 14.33 9.40
CA ASP A 126 -29.79 13.48 9.89
C ASP A 126 -30.46 12.72 8.75
N ASP A 127 -30.74 13.40 7.62
CA ASP A 127 -31.32 12.77 6.43
C ASP A 127 -30.34 11.77 5.78
N ALA A 128 -29.05 12.09 5.75
CA ALA A 128 -28.02 11.17 5.24
C ALA A 128 -27.94 9.90 6.09
N PHE A 129 -27.91 10.01 7.42
CA PHE A 129 -27.91 8.85 8.30
C PHE A 129 -29.23 8.06 8.24
N ALA A 130 -30.37 8.74 8.11
CA ALA A 130 -31.66 8.09 7.92
C ALA A 130 -31.71 7.29 6.61
N LEU A 131 -31.19 7.84 5.51
CA LEU A 131 -31.10 7.15 4.22
C LEU A 131 -30.21 5.91 4.30
N ILE A 132 -29.05 6.01 4.94
CA ILE A 132 -28.15 4.86 5.16
C ILE A 132 -28.87 3.78 5.97
N ALA A 133 -29.47 4.15 7.09
CA ALA A 133 -30.20 3.22 7.95
C ALA A 133 -31.37 2.55 7.22
N GLN A 134 -32.09 3.29 6.37
CA GLN A 134 -33.17 2.75 5.54
C GLN A 134 -32.67 1.63 4.61
N HIS A 135 -31.60 1.87 3.86
CA HIS A 135 -31.03 0.89 2.95
C HIS A 135 -30.48 -0.34 3.69
N LEU A 136 -29.77 -0.14 4.81
CA LEU A 136 -29.23 -1.24 5.60
C LEU A 136 -30.33 -2.11 6.24
N LYS A 137 -31.41 -1.50 6.74
CA LYS A 137 -32.57 -2.23 7.30
C LYS A 137 -33.40 -2.96 6.25
N ALA A 138 -33.29 -2.56 4.98
CA ALA A 138 -33.99 -3.19 3.87
C ALA A 138 -33.24 -4.39 3.26
N LEU A 139 -32.04 -4.72 3.76
CA LEU A 139 -31.28 -5.89 3.29
C LEU A 139 -31.93 -7.19 3.78
N ASP A 140 -31.96 -8.19 2.89
CA ASP A 140 -32.45 -9.54 3.24
C ASP A 140 -31.42 -10.28 4.10
N ASN A 141 -30.14 -9.91 3.96
CA ASN A 141 -29.01 -10.47 4.67
C ASN A 141 -27.92 -9.38 4.87
N PRO A 142 -27.33 -9.23 6.07
CA PRO A 142 -26.23 -8.29 6.31
C PRO A 142 -25.04 -8.40 5.34
N ASN A 143 -24.76 -9.60 4.81
CA ASN A 143 -23.69 -9.83 3.83
C ASN A 143 -23.97 -9.23 2.44
N GLN A 144 -25.12 -8.56 2.26
CA GLN A 144 -25.38 -7.74 1.07
C GLN A 144 -24.80 -6.31 1.20
N ALA A 145 -24.06 -6.02 2.29
CA ALA A 145 -23.33 -4.78 2.48
C ALA A 145 -21.81 -5.01 2.47
N GLU A 146 -21.08 -4.10 1.86
CA GLU A 146 -19.61 -4.07 1.80
C GLU A 146 -19.08 -2.85 2.56
N PHE A 147 -18.16 -3.08 3.51
CA PHE A 147 -17.57 -2.04 4.34
C PHE A 147 -16.10 -1.84 3.99
N TYR A 148 -15.85 -1.05 2.96
CA TYR A 148 -14.49 -0.80 2.47
C TYR A 148 -13.71 0.16 3.36
N THR A 149 -12.44 -0.14 3.61
CA THR A 149 -11.55 0.70 4.44
C THR A 149 -10.24 1.02 3.73
N SER A 150 -9.86 2.30 3.76
CA SER A 150 -8.55 2.76 3.33
C SER A 150 -7.53 2.71 4.47
N GLY A 151 -6.27 2.40 4.18
CA GLY A 151 -5.16 2.36 5.16
C GLY A 151 -4.77 3.70 5.79
N ARG A 152 -5.60 4.73 5.61
CA ARG A 152 -5.42 6.07 6.16
C ARG A 152 -6.32 6.33 7.38
N THR A 153 -7.37 5.54 7.55
CA THR A 153 -8.29 5.61 8.69
C THR A 153 -7.50 5.34 9.97
N SER A 154 -7.87 6.01 11.08
CA SER A 154 -7.16 5.80 12.35
C SER A 154 -7.62 4.51 13.04
N ASN A 155 -6.85 4.07 14.05
CA ASN A 155 -7.20 2.89 14.82
C ASN A 155 -8.59 3.00 15.48
N GLU A 156 -8.92 4.15 16.07
CA GLU A 156 -10.21 4.36 16.74
C GLU A 156 -11.36 4.37 15.73
N ALA A 157 -11.19 5.03 14.58
CA ALA A 157 -12.19 5.05 13.51
C ALA A 157 -12.40 3.66 12.92
N ALA A 158 -11.33 2.93 12.61
CA ALA A 158 -11.36 1.57 12.10
C ALA A 158 -11.99 0.60 13.10
N PHE A 159 -11.67 0.73 14.40
CA PHE A 159 -12.23 -0.12 15.45
C PHE A 159 -13.74 0.03 15.58
N ILE A 160 -14.27 1.25 15.59
CA ILE A 160 -15.73 1.41 15.68
C ILE A 160 -16.43 1.12 14.35
N TYR A 161 -15.73 1.25 13.22
CA TYR A 161 -16.25 0.86 11.90
C TYR A 161 -16.43 -0.66 11.80
N GLN A 162 -15.44 -1.44 12.27
CA GLN A 162 -15.61 -2.89 12.33
C GLN A 162 -16.69 -3.31 13.32
N LEU A 163 -16.81 -2.59 14.45
CA LEU A 163 -17.87 -2.81 15.42
C LEU A 163 -19.25 -2.59 14.77
N PHE A 164 -19.42 -1.52 13.99
CA PHE A 164 -20.66 -1.21 13.29
C PHE A 164 -21.06 -2.34 12.32
N ALA A 165 -20.15 -2.77 11.46
CA ALA A 165 -20.44 -3.81 10.47
C ALA A 165 -20.69 -5.19 11.11
N ARG A 166 -19.94 -5.56 12.16
CA ARG A 166 -20.20 -6.81 12.91
C ARG A 166 -21.47 -6.74 13.73
N ARG A 167 -21.85 -5.56 14.23
CA ARG A 167 -23.15 -5.32 14.88
C ARG A 167 -24.31 -5.46 13.89
N LEU A 168 -24.13 -5.05 12.64
CA LEU A 168 -25.06 -5.31 11.54
C LEU A 168 -25.14 -6.81 11.19
N GLY A 169 -24.02 -7.53 11.35
CA GLY A 169 -23.95 -8.99 11.22
C GLY A 169 -23.12 -9.48 10.04
N THR A 170 -22.14 -8.71 9.55
CA THR A 170 -21.27 -9.12 8.45
C THR A 170 -19.77 -8.99 8.77
N ASN A 171 -18.95 -9.82 8.12
CA ASN A 171 -17.48 -9.73 8.09
C ASN A 171 -16.96 -9.19 6.75
N ASN A 172 -17.81 -8.59 5.92
CA ASN A 172 -17.42 -8.01 4.64
C ASN A 172 -16.58 -6.74 4.83
N PHE A 173 -15.26 -6.92 4.93
CA PHE A 173 -14.27 -5.86 5.12
C PHE A 173 -13.24 -5.85 3.98
N PRO A 174 -13.66 -5.54 2.74
CA PRO A 174 -12.70 -5.30 1.68
C PRO A 174 -11.78 -4.13 2.08
N ASP A 175 -10.47 -4.29 2.04
CA ASP A 175 -9.56 -3.22 2.47
C ASP A 175 -8.38 -3.02 1.52
N CYS A 176 -7.66 -1.91 1.70
CA CYS A 176 -6.50 -1.64 0.86
C CYS A 176 -5.34 -2.65 1.04
N SER A 177 -5.29 -3.41 2.16
CA SER A 177 -4.29 -4.47 2.34
C SER A 177 -4.51 -5.62 1.37
N ASN A 178 -5.78 -5.98 1.06
CA ASN A 178 -6.10 -6.99 0.04
C ASN A 178 -5.42 -6.69 -1.30
N MET A 179 -5.26 -5.42 -1.65
CA MET A 179 -4.64 -4.99 -2.90
C MET A 179 -3.12 -4.78 -2.81
N CYS A 180 -2.54 -4.92 -1.62
CA CYS A 180 -1.19 -4.47 -1.32
C CYS A 180 -0.37 -5.59 -0.70
N HIS A 181 -0.65 -5.93 0.55
CA HIS A 181 0.25 -6.70 1.41
C HIS A 181 -0.40 -7.97 1.97
N GLU A 182 -1.58 -8.36 1.49
CA GLU A 182 -2.25 -9.59 1.90
C GLU A 182 -1.38 -10.82 1.67
N ALA A 183 -0.63 -10.88 0.55
CA ALA A 183 0.38 -11.91 0.32
C ALA A 183 1.40 -12.02 1.47
N THR A 184 1.88 -10.89 2.01
CA THR A 184 2.75 -10.89 3.20
C THR A 184 2.03 -11.45 4.42
N SER A 185 0.80 -11.01 4.68
CA SER A 185 0.04 -11.43 5.85
C SER A 185 -0.19 -12.94 5.84
N VAL A 186 -0.58 -13.49 4.69
CA VAL A 186 -0.78 -14.94 4.48
C VAL A 186 0.53 -15.71 4.61
N ALA A 187 1.58 -15.29 3.90
CA ALA A 187 2.87 -15.98 3.89
C ALA A 187 3.52 -16.03 5.28
N LEU A 188 3.60 -14.88 5.97
CA LEU A 188 4.25 -14.81 7.28
C LEU A 188 3.42 -15.46 8.39
N ALA A 189 2.08 -15.35 8.37
CA ALA A 189 1.25 -16.06 9.34
C ALA A 189 1.42 -17.58 9.22
N SER A 190 1.47 -18.11 8.00
CA SER A 190 1.65 -19.55 7.77
C SER A 190 3.06 -20.06 8.12
N THR A 191 4.09 -19.21 8.03
CA THR A 191 5.49 -19.63 8.25
C THR A 191 6.02 -19.31 9.63
N ILE A 192 5.76 -18.12 10.16
CA ILE A 192 6.32 -17.64 11.44
C ILE A 192 5.24 -17.32 12.48
N GLY A 193 3.96 -17.55 12.16
CA GLY A 193 2.84 -17.39 13.10
C GLY A 193 2.36 -15.96 13.29
N ILE A 194 2.94 -14.98 12.58
CA ILE A 194 2.52 -13.58 12.64
C ILE A 194 2.65 -12.90 11.29
N GLY A 195 1.60 -12.20 10.85
CA GLY A 195 1.54 -11.50 9.56
C GLY A 195 2.31 -10.17 9.49
N LYS A 196 3.28 -9.91 10.39
CA LYS A 196 3.98 -8.63 10.57
C LYS A 196 5.50 -8.77 10.42
N GLY A 197 6.19 -7.68 10.12
CA GLY A 197 7.66 -7.64 10.06
C GLY A 197 8.28 -7.90 11.42
N THR A 198 9.44 -8.57 11.44
CA THR A 198 10.16 -8.97 12.67
C THR A 198 11.23 -7.96 13.09
N THR A 199 11.57 -7.01 12.23
CA THR A 199 12.58 -5.98 12.48
C THR A 199 12.01 -4.79 13.25
N LYS A 200 12.88 -4.10 13.99
CA LYS A 200 12.69 -2.73 14.50
C LYS A 200 13.53 -1.75 13.68
N ILE A 201 13.21 -0.45 13.76
CA ILE A 201 13.97 0.58 13.03
C ILE A 201 15.46 0.62 13.43
N ASP A 202 15.77 0.28 14.68
CA ASP A 202 17.14 0.27 15.20
C ASP A 202 17.97 -0.91 14.69
N ASP A 203 17.34 -2.00 14.23
CA ASP A 203 18.06 -3.13 13.62
C ASP A 203 18.86 -2.68 12.38
N PHE A 204 18.39 -1.66 11.66
CA PHE A 204 19.12 -1.09 10.51
C PHE A 204 20.44 -0.39 10.89
N GLU A 205 20.61 0.02 12.15
CA GLU A 205 21.85 0.65 12.64
C GLU A 205 22.96 -0.34 12.92
N VAL A 206 22.63 -1.62 12.96
CA VAL A 206 23.57 -2.68 13.28
C VAL A 206 23.66 -3.71 12.15
N ALA A 207 22.68 -3.86 11.25
CA ALA A 207 22.74 -4.76 10.10
C ALA A 207 24.05 -4.68 9.28
N ASP A 208 24.56 -5.84 8.84
CA ASP A 208 25.74 -5.97 7.98
C ASP A 208 25.37 -6.03 6.50
N ALA A 209 24.20 -6.59 6.20
CA ALA A 209 23.62 -6.57 4.86
C ALA A 209 22.11 -6.27 4.90
N ILE A 210 21.65 -5.52 3.89
CA ILE A 210 20.25 -5.18 3.68
C ILE A 210 19.91 -5.52 2.23
N PHE A 211 19.02 -6.49 2.03
CA PHE A 211 18.53 -6.89 0.71
C PHE A 211 17.14 -6.30 0.45
N LEU A 212 17.05 -5.39 -0.54
CA LEU A 212 15.81 -4.74 -0.95
C LEU A 212 15.23 -5.42 -2.19
N PHE A 213 14.08 -6.07 -2.04
CA PHE A 213 13.36 -6.75 -3.11
C PHE A 213 12.14 -5.95 -3.56
N GLY A 214 12.07 -5.59 -4.84
CA GLY A 214 10.86 -5.05 -5.46
C GLY A 214 10.32 -3.77 -4.81
N GLN A 215 11.20 -2.86 -4.40
CA GLN A 215 10.83 -1.62 -3.71
C GLN A 215 11.53 -0.41 -4.32
N ASN A 216 10.84 0.74 -4.32
CA ASN A 216 11.42 2.05 -4.67
C ASN A 216 11.28 3.04 -3.49
N PRO A 217 12.23 3.03 -2.53
CA PRO A 217 12.20 3.94 -1.39
C PRO A 217 12.21 5.42 -1.80
N GLY A 218 12.83 5.78 -2.93
CA GLY A 218 12.92 7.18 -3.35
C GLY A 218 11.58 7.85 -3.62
N THR A 219 10.59 7.07 -4.04
CA THR A 219 9.24 7.55 -4.34
C THR A 219 8.25 7.17 -3.24
N ASN A 220 8.33 5.93 -2.74
CA ASN A 220 7.30 5.34 -1.88
C ASN A 220 7.57 5.50 -0.39
N HIS A 221 8.85 5.49 0.01
CA HIS A 221 9.28 5.56 1.40
C HIS A 221 10.50 6.48 1.57
N PRO A 222 10.46 7.78 1.20
CA PRO A 222 11.68 8.57 1.06
C PRO A 222 12.47 8.74 2.36
N ARG A 223 11.82 8.57 3.52
CA ARG A 223 12.49 8.55 4.84
C ARG A 223 13.49 7.39 4.98
N MET A 224 13.25 6.25 4.33
CA MET A 224 14.16 5.10 4.33
C MET A 224 15.49 5.39 3.62
N LEU A 225 15.56 6.38 2.72
CA LEU A 225 16.80 6.73 2.02
C LEU A 225 17.93 7.13 2.98
N GLU A 226 17.60 7.82 4.08
CA GLU A 226 18.58 8.17 5.11
C GLU A 226 19.10 6.93 5.84
N THR A 227 18.22 5.99 6.16
CA THR A 227 18.58 4.69 6.75
C THR A 227 19.53 3.92 5.85
N LEU A 228 19.21 3.80 4.55
CA LEU A 228 20.05 3.09 3.57
C LEU A 228 21.39 3.79 3.36
N SER A 229 21.38 5.10 3.24
CA SER A 229 22.60 5.90 3.10
C SER A 229 23.50 5.77 4.34
N SER A 230 22.92 5.74 5.53
CA SER A 230 23.66 5.56 6.79
C SER A 230 24.28 4.17 6.91
N ALA A 231 23.52 3.12 6.57
CA ALA A 231 24.03 1.76 6.51
C ALA A 231 25.19 1.62 5.51
N TYR A 232 25.06 2.23 4.32
CA TYR A 232 26.13 2.26 3.32
C TYR A 232 27.40 2.95 3.84
N ARG A 233 27.28 4.13 4.46
CA ARG A 233 28.44 4.85 5.04
C ARG A 233 29.11 4.07 6.15
N ARG A 234 28.35 3.29 6.92
CA ARG A 234 28.83 2.40 7.97
C ARG A 234 29.58 1.18 7.42
N GLY A 235 29.45 0.90 6.12
CA GLY A 235 30.10 -0.22 5.44
C GLY A 235 29.21 -1.44 5.23
N ALA A 236 27.93 -1.36 5.58
CA ALA A 236 26.98 -2.44 5.33
C ALA A 236 26.77 -2.65 3.82
N LYS A 237 26.54 -3.90 3.41
CA LYS A 237 26.20 -4.26 2.03
C LYS A 237 24.72 -3.99 1.79
N VAL A 238 24.42 -2.99 0.97
CA VAL A 238 23.03 -2.67 0.62
C VAL A 238 22.78 -3.14 -0.82
N VAL A 239 21.96 -4.18 -0.96
CA VAL A 239 21.71 -4.90 -2.21
C VAL A 239 20.32 -4.58 -2.71
N ALA A 240 20.19 -3.93 -3.87
CA ALA A 240 18.90 -3.70 -4.51
C ALA A 240 18.62 -4.73 -5.61
N LEU A 241 17.46 -5.35 -5.53
CA LEU A 241 16.86 -6.19 -6.58
C LEU A 241 15.56 -5.52 -7.02
N ASN A 242 15.63 -4.83 -8.16
CA ASN A 242 14.49 -4.07 -8.67
C ASN A 242 14.51 -4.02 -10.19
N ASN A 243 13.37 -4.28 -10.84
CA ASN A 243 13.27 -4.42 -12.30
C ASN A 243 13.69 -3.16 -13.08
N LEU A 244 13.56 -1.96 -12.48
CA LEU A 244 14.01 -0.69 -13.03
C LEU A 244 15.15 -0.12 -12.19
N LYS A 245 16.13 0.53 -12.82
CA LYS A 245 17.15 1.30 -12.08
C LYS A 245 16.61 2.63 -11.56
N GLU A 246 16.09 2.58 -10.34
CA GLU A 246 15.46 3.71 -9.67
C GLU A 246 16.44 4.69 -9.04
N ARG A 247 16.14 5.98 -9.14
CA ARG A 247 17.09 7.03 -8.71
C ARG A 247 17.40 7.00 -7.22
N GLY A 248 16.38 6.77 -6.39
CA GLY A 248 16.53 6.68 -4.93
C GLY A 248 17.38 5.50 -4.48
N LEU A 249 17.48 4.45 -5.31
CA LEU A 249 18.32 3.28 -5.05
C LEU A 249 19.74 3.44 -5.63
N GLN A 250 20.07 4.57 -6.27
CA GLN A 250 21.43 4.84 -6.73
C GLN A 250 22.17 5.78 -5.78
N ARG A 251 21.55 6.92 -5.46
CA ARG A 251 22.19 7.96 -4.63
C ARG A 251 21.19 8.92 -4.00
N PHE A 252 21.54 9.40 -2.82
CA PHE A 252 20.76 10.32 -2.01
C PHE A 252 21.64 11.47 -1.50
N THR A 253 21.07 12.68 -1.48
CA THR A 253 21.65 13.84 -0.79
C THR A 253 20.75 14.18 0.37
N ASN A 254 21.26 14.08 1.61
CA ASN A 254 20.45 14.38 2.78
C ASN A 254 20.22 15.90 2.87
N PRO A 255 18.96 16.39 2.75
CA PRO A 255 18.67 17.82 2.85
C PRO A 255 19.04 18.44 4.21
N GLN A 256 19.18 17.61 5.25
CA GLN A 256 19.54 18.01 6.60
C GLN A 256 21.05 18.02 6.86
N HIS A 257 21.90 17.67 5.88
CA HIS A 257 23.35 17.64 6.02
C HIS A 257 24.01 18.85 5.31
N PRO A 258 24.38 19.93 6.03
CA PRO A 258 24.79 21.20 5.42
C PRO A 258 25.99 21.08 4.47
N LEU A 259 26.97 20.24 4.81
CA LEU A 259 28.16 20.03 3.97
C LEU A 259 27.83 19.31 2.65
N GLU A 260 26.87 18.38 2.65
CA GLU A 260 26.45 17.70 1.41
C GLU A 260 25.68 18.67 0.51
N MET A 261 24.80 19.47 1.11
CA MET A 261 24.04 20.51 0.42
C MET A 261 24.96 21.56 -0.21
N LEU A 262 25.95 22.09 0.53
CA LEU A 262 26.89 23.09 0.02
C LEU A 262 27.81 22.56 -1.09
N SER A 263 28.22 21.29 -1.00
CA SER A 263 29.10 20.65 -1.99
C SER A 263 28.38 20.09 -3.21
N ASN A 264 27.03 20.07 -3.21
CA ASN A 264 26.23 19.26 -4.13
C ASN A 264 26.63 17.77 -4.14
N GLY A 265 27.16 17.28 -3.02
CA GLY A 265 27.54 15.89 -2.83
C GLY A 265 26.33 14.96 -2.72
N SER A 266 26.52 13.68 -3.01
CA SER A 266 25.51 12.64 -2.77
C SER A 266 26.19 11.36 -2.31
N THR A 267 25.54 10.63 -1.42
CA THR A 267 25.99 9.33 -0.94
C THR A 267 25.25 8.21 -1.70
N PRO A 268 25.93 7.15 -2.16
CA PRO A 268 25.25 5.96 -2.68
C PRO A 268 24.29 5.37 -1.65
N THR A 269 23.14 4.89 -2.11
CA THR A 269 22.16 4.21 -1.25
C THR A 269 22.25 2.69 -1.34
N THR A 270 22.92 2.16 -2.37
CA THR A 270 23.16 0.73 -2.56
C THR A 270 24.63 0.48 -2.91
N SER A 271 25.19 -0.64 -2.46
CA SER A 271 26.49 -1.15 -2.92
C SER A 271 26.38 -2.06 -4.13
N HIS A 272 25.24 -2.75 -4.31
CA HIS A 272 24.99 -3.67 -5.43
C HIS A 272 23.57 -3.46 -5.98
N TYR A 273 23.39 -3.58 -7.29
CA TYR A 273 22.11 -3.37 -7.96
C TYR A 273 21.90 -4.41 -9.07
N PHE A 274 20.85 -5.21 -8.94
CA PHE A 274 20.45 -6.22 -9.91
C PHE A 274 19.05 -5.90 -10.46
N THR A 275 18.85 -6.18 -11.75
CA THR A 275 17.60 -5.87 -12.48
C THR A 275 16.93 -7.16 -12.95
N PRO A 276 16.20 -7.86 -12.08
CA PRO A 276 15.52 -9.10 -12.45
C PRO A 276 14.31 -8.86 -13.35
N LYS A 277 13.82 -9.93 -14.00
CA LYS A 277 12.49 -9.94 -14.63
C LYS A 277 11.39 -9.92 -13.57
N LEU A 278 10.25 -9.31 -13.91
CA LEU A 278 9.07 -9.28 -13.03
C LEU A 278 8.58 -10.70 -12.69
N GLY A 279 8.43 -10.99 -11.40
CA GLY A 279 8.03 -12.30 -10.88
C GLY A 279 9.19 -13.31 -10.75
N GLY A 280 10.41 -12.95 -11.15
CA GLY A 280 11.59 -13.81 -11.12
C GLY A 280 12.25 -13.96 -9.74
N ASP A 281 11.79 -13.23 -8.72
CA ASP A 281 12.45 -13.13 -7.42
C ASP A 281 12.54 -14.46 -6.67
N MET A 282 11.54 -15.34 -6.80
CA MET A 282 11.59 -16.69 -6.22
C MET A 282 12.75 -17.50 -6.81
N ALA A 283 12.98 -17.40 -8.13
CA ALA A 283 14.07 -18.07 -8.80
C ALA A 283 15.45 -17.53 -8.35
N ILE A 284 15.56 -16.22 -8.10
CA ILE A 284 16.79 -15.61 -7.55
C ILE A 284 17.11 -16.22 -6.19
N VAL A 285 16.14 -16.23 -5.27
CA VAL A 285 16.36 -16.76 -3.91
C VAL A 285 16.61 -18.26 -3.95
N ARG A 286 15.90 -19.01 -4.80
CA ARG A 286 16.13 -20.43 -5.07
C ARG A 286 17.57 -20.68 -5.51
N GLY A 287 18.09 -19.87 -6.42
CA GLY A 287 19.47 -19.92 -6.88
C GLY A 287 20.48 -19.58 -5.79
N MET A 288 20.21 -18.55 -4.97
CA MET A 288 21.05 -18.22 -3.81
C MET A 288 21.13 -19.40 -2.84
N VAL A 289 19.99 -19.99 -2.48
CA VAL A 289 19.94 -21.15 -1.58
C VAL A 289 20.62 -22.36 -2.21
N LYS A 290 20.50 -22.57 -3.54
CA LYS A 290 21.22 -23.64 -4.25
C LYS A 290 22.74 -23.47 -4.17
N SER A 291 23.25 -22.25 -4.32
CA SER A 291 24.67 -21.94 -4.13
C SER A 291 25.11 -22.16 -2.69
N LEU A 292 24.34 -21.69 -1.72
CA LEU A 292 24.64 -21.88 -0.30
C LEU A 292 24.58 -23.35 0.11
N LEU A 293 23.64 -24.13 -0.44
CA LEU A 293 23.51 -25.56 -0.20
C LEU A 293 24.73 -26.33 -0.70
N ALA A 294 25.22 -26.02 -1.91
CA ALA A 294 26.45 -26.64 -2.42
C ALA A 294 27.65 -26.37 -1.50
N ARG A 295 27.74 -25.16 -0.93
CA ARG A 295 28.78 -24.79 0.05
C ARG A 295 28.55 -25.46 1.39
N HIS A 296 27.30 -25.60 1.82
CA HIS A 296 26.91 -26.31 3.03
C HIS A 296 27.32 -27.78 2.94
N ASP A 297 26.99 -28.48 1.87
CA ASP A 297 27.34 -29.89 1.67
C ASP A 297 28.87 -30.10 1.68
N ALA A 298 29.63 -29.17 1.09
CA ALA A 298 31.10 -29.18 1.16
C ALA A 298 31.62 -28.94 2.58
N ALA A 299 31.11 -27.91 3.28
CA ALA A 299 31.49 -27.58 4.65
C ALA A 299 31.19 -28.73 5.63
N MET A 300 30.05 -29.42 5.45
CA MET A 300 29.67 -30.58 6.25
C MET A 300 30.66 -31.73 6.12
N SER A 301 31.27 -31.92 4.95
CA SER A 301 32.33 -32.92 4.75
C SER A 301 33.63 -32.60 5.51
N GLU A 302 33.81 -31.34 5.91
CA GLU A 302 34.95 -30.82 6.67
C GLU A 302 34.63 -30.62 8.17
N GLY A 303 33.42 -30.98 8.61
CA GLY A 303 32.98 -30.85 10.00
C GLY A 303 32.54 -29.44 10.40
N SER A 304 32.17 -28.60 9.43
CA SER A 304 31.59 -27.26 9.65
C SER A 304 30.25 -27.11 8.91
N SER A 305 29.56 -25.96 9.01
CA SER A 305 28.29 -25.75 8.32
C SER A 305 28.12 -24.30 7.87
N VAL A 306 27.40 -24.11 6.75
CA VAL A 306 26.99 -22.79 6.24
C VAL A 306 25.61 -22.36 6.76
N PHE A 307 24.75 -23.34 7.04
CA PHE A 307 23.41 -23.13 7.58
C PHE A 307 23.47 -23.24 9.10
N ASP A 308 22.59 -22.53 9.79
CA ASP A 308 22.52 -22.53 11.25
C ASP A 308 21.77 -23.78 11.75
N LEU A 309 22.50 -24.89 11.86
CA LEU A 309 21.91 -26.19 12.20
C LEU A 309 21.29 -26.23 13.61
N GLU A 310 21.80 -25.44 14.55
CA GLU A 310 21.25 -25.34 15.90
C GLU A 310 19.90 -24.63 15.87
N PHE A 311 19.84 -23.44 15.23
CA PHE A 311 18.60 -22.70 15.05
C PHE A 311 17.56 -23.54 14.30
N ILE A 312 17.97 -24.20 13.21
CA ILE A 312 17.08 -25.03 12.39
C ILE A 312 16.46 -26.15 13.23
N ALA A 313 17.30 -26.90 13.97
CA ALA A 313 16.84 -28.04 14.75
C ALA A 313 15.85 -27.61 15.86
N GLU A 314 16.12 -26.48 16.51
CA GLU A 314 15.27 -25.96 17.58
C GLU A 314 13.98 -25.34 17.04
N HIS A 315 14.08 -24.45 16.07
CA HIS A 315 12.99 -23.54 15.72
C HIS A 315 12.26 -23.85 14.43
N THR A 316 12.73 -24.77 13.59
CA THR A 316 12.14 -24.98 12.25
C THR A 316 11.62 -26.40 12.01
N GLN A 317 10.79 -26.53 10.97
CA GLN A 317 10.36 -27.81 10.40
C GLN A 317 10.28 -27.69 8.87
N GLY A 318 10.55 -28.77 8.12
CA GLY A 318 10.37 -28.84 6.67
C GLY A 318 11.63 -28.67 5.80
N MET A 319 12.81 -28.56 6.42
CA MET A 319 14.08 -28.34 5.71
C MET A 319 14.38 -29.38 4.63
N ASP A 320 14.29 -30.68 4.94
CA ASP A 320 14.72 -31.75 4.03
C ASP A 320 13.99 -31.70 2.68
N ALA A 321 12.65 -31.62 2.73
CA ALA A 321 11.81 -31.55 1.54
C ALA A 321 12.13 -30.31 0.68
N TYR A 322 12.41 -29.17 1.32
CA TYR A 322 12.81 -27.95 0.63
C TYR A 322 14.19 -28.09 -0.02
N LEU A 323 15.20 -28.60 0.68
CA LEU A 323 16.54 -28.76 0.14
C LEU A 323 16.61 -29.78 -1.00
N ASP A 324 15.84 -30.87 -0.93
CA ASP A 324 15.73 -31.82 -2.03
C ASP A 324 15.16 -31.16 -3.29
N LEU A 325 14.15 -30.30 -3.12
CA LEU A 325 13.60 -29.51 -4.21
C LEU A 325 14.61 -28.51 -4.77
N VAL A 326 15.39 -27.84 -3.91
CA VAL A 326 16.48 -26.93 -4.32
C VAL A 326 17.55 -27.68 -5.13
N ARG A 327 17.92 -28.90 -4.72
CA ARG A 327 18.85 -29.76 -5.48
C ARG A 327 18.31 -30.11 -6.85
N ALA A 328 17.03 -30.47 -6.93
CA ALA A 328 16.35 -30.87 -8.17
C ALA A 328 16.10 -29.72 -9.16
N THR A 329 15.97 -28.48 -8.69
CA THR A 329 15.70 -27.31 -9.56
C THR A 329 16.88 -27.04 -10.48
N SER A 330 16.70 -26.95 -11.80
CA SER A 330 17.83 -26.74 -12.72
C SER A 330 18.36 -25.30 -12.68
N TRP A 331 19.64 -25.10 -13.02
CA TRP A 331 20.20 -23.75 -13.14
C TRP A 331 19.62 -23.00 -14.36
N ASP A 332 19.24 -23.73 -15.41
CA ASP A 332 18.62 -23.14 -16.60
C ASP A 332 17.27 -22.49 -16.24
N ASP A 333 16.41 -23.20 -15.49
CA ASP A 333 15.13 -22.65 -15.01
C ASP A 333 15.36 -21.41 -14.12
N ILE A 334 16.36 -21.47 -13.23
CA ILE A 334 16.70 -20.38 -12.31
C ILE A 334 17.12 -19.12 -13.08
N VAL A 335 18.03 -19.26 -14.05
CA VAL A 335 18.55 -18.14 -14.87
C VAL A 335 17.46 -17.58 -15.78
N GLU A 336 16.66 -18.44 -16.41
CA GLU A 336 15.59 -18.03 -17.32
C GLU A 336 14.51 -17.21 -16.61
N GLN A 337 14.00 -17.73 -15.49
CA GLN A 337 12.91 -17.11 -14.73
C GLN A 337 13.36 -15.86 -13.98
N SER A 338 14.55 -15.87 -13.38
CA SER A 338 15.09 -14.69 -12.69
C SER A 338 15.44 -13.57 -13.66
N GLY A 339 15.92 -13.92 -14.86
CA GLY A 339 16.55 -12.98 -15.79
C GLY A 339 17.92 -12.49 -15.33
N LEU A 340 18.52 -13.11 -14.30
CA LEU A 340 19.87 -12.83 -13.83
C LEU A 340 20.84 -13.93 -14.25
N SER A 341 22.11 -13.59 -14.41
CA SER A 341 23.12 -14.59 -14.73
C SER A 341 23.46 -15.47 -13.52
N PHE A 342 24.07 -16.63 -13.78
CA PHE A 342 24.63 -17.48 -12.72
C PHE A 342 25.62 -16.71 -11.83
N ASP A 343 26.46 -15.86 -12.42
CA ASP A 343 27.45 -15.05 -11.71
C ASP A 343 26.80 -13.99 -10.80
N ASP A 344 25.70 -13.37 -11.26
CA ASP A 344 24.93 -12.43 -10.43
C ASP A 344 24.33 -13.13 -9.20
N ILE A 345 23.73 -14.31 -9.41
CA ILE A 345 23.08 -15.08 -8.33
C ILE A 345 24.11 -15.61 -7.33
N THR A 346 25.25 -16.09 -7.81
CA THR A 346 26.34 -16.55 -6.92
C THR A 346 26.96 -15.40 -6.15
N GLN A 347 27.10 -14.21 -6.75
CA GLN A 347 27.51 -12.98 -6.04
C GLN A 347 26.51 -12.59 -4.95
N LEU A 348 25.21 -12.70 -5.20
CA LEU A 348 24.18 -12.48 -4.18
C LEU A 348 24.35 -13.46 -3.00
N ALA A 349 24.60 -14.73 -3.28
CA ALA A 349 24.88 -15.73 -2.25
C ALA A 349 26.17 -15.43 -1.47
N ASP A 350 27.23 -14.94 -2.14
CA ASP A 350 28.47 -14.51 -1.48
C ASP A 350 28.25 -13.37 -0.50
N ILE A 351 27.51 -12.33 -0.92
CA ILE A 351 27.19 -11.20 -0.07
C ILE A 351 26.37 -11.66 1.14
N TYR A 352 25.39 -12.54 0.92
CA TYR A 352 24.54 -13.06 1.99
C TYR A 352 25.35 -13.88 3.00
N GLN A 353 26.17 -14.83 2.53
CA GLN A 353 26.97 -15.69 3.39
C GLN A 353 28.02 -14.92 4.20
N ALA A 354 28.57 -13.85 3.64
CA ALA A 354 29.60 -13.04 4.30
C ALA A 354 29.04 -12.12 5.41
N ALA A 355 27.71 -11.93 5.47
CA ALA A 355 27.06 -11.04 6.41
C ALA A 355 26.51 -11.80 7.63
N GLU A 356 26.82 -11.31 8.83
CA GLU A 356 26.36 -11.94 10.06
C GLU A 356 24.91 -11.55 10.40
N ARG A 357 24.55 -10.28 10.16
CA ARG A 357 23.21 -9.72 10.44
C ARG A 357 22.57 -9.24 9.14
N VAL A 358 21.54 -9.95 8.69
CA VAL A 358 20.92 -9.71 7.39
C VAL A 358 19.45 -9.32 7.52
N ILE A 359 19.11 -8.14 7.01
CA ILE A 359 17.73 -7.71 6.83
C ILE A 359 17.29 -8.01 5.40
N VAL A 360 16.16 -8.67 5.24
CA VAL A 360 15.44 -8.81 3.96
C VAL A 360 14.21 -7.91 4.01
N THR A 361 14.13 -6.97 3.07
CA THR A 361 13.04 -6.00 2.99
C THR A 361 12.39 -6.03 1.61
N TRP A 362 11.06 -5.88 1.58
CA TRP A 362 10.30 -5.93 0.34
C TRP A 362 9.03 -5.08 0.37
N ALA A 363 8.50 -4.81 -0.83
CA ALA A 363 7.22 -4.14 -1.02
C ALA A 363 6.44 -4.75 -2.20
N MET A 364 5.80 -3.90 -3.01
CA MET A 364 4.81 -4.32 -4.01
C MET A 364 5.39 -5.10 -5.18
N GLY A 365 6.68 -4.93 -5.50
CA GLY A 365 7.35 -5.74 -6.52
C GLY A 365 7.50 -7.21 -6.13
N ILE A 366 7.08 -7.60 -4.92
CA ILE A 366 6.98 -9.01 -4.50
C ILE A 366 5.52 -9.42 -4.30
N THR A 367 4.71 -8.57 -3.67
CA THR A 367 3.36 -8.97 -3.22
C THR A 367 2.31 -9.00 -4.33
N GLN A 368 2.46 -8.21 -5.39
CA GLN A 368 1.47 -8.05 -6.47
C GLN A 368 1.78 -8.93 -7.69
N HIS A 369 2.07 -10.20 -7.43
CA HIS A 369 2.36 -11.25 -8.41
C HIS A 369 1.48 -12.49 -8.16
N LYS A 370 1.34 -13.34 -9.19
CA LYS A 370 0.56 -14.58 -9.09
C LYS A 370 1.06 -15.50 -7.96
N HIS A 371 2.38 -15.68 -7.88
CA HIS A 371 3.03 -16.62 -6.96
C HIS A 371 3.61 -15.93 -5.70
N SER A 372 3.09 -14.77 -5.33
CA SER A 372 3.68 -13.88 -4.32
C SER A 372 3.82 -14.50 -2.94
N VAL A 373 2.84 -15.31 -2.50
CA VAL A 373 2.91 -16.04 -1.22
C VAL A 373 4.10 -17.01 -1.23
N ALA A 374 4.28 -17.79 -2.30
CA ALA A 374 5.39 -18.72 -2.44
C ALA A 374 6.74 -18.00 -2.47
N THR A 375 6.84 -16.87 -3.20
CA THR A 375 8.04 -16.03 -3.23
C THR A 375 8.42 -15.50 -1.85
N ILE A 376 7.45 -15.04 -1.05
CA ILE A 376 7.72 -14.56 0.31
C ILE A 376 8.15 -15.72 1.21
N GLN A 377 7.52 -16.89 1.09
CA GLN A 377 7.95 -18.08 1.81
C GLN A 377 9.38 -18.50 1.44
N GLU A 378 9.81 -18.34 0.19
CA GLU A 378 11.19 -18.56 -0.25
C GLU A 378 12.18 -17.59 0.43
N LEU A 379 11.82 -16.30 0.53
CA LEU A 379 12.60 -15.30 1.29
C LEU A 379 12.70 -15.65 2.77
N VAL A 380 11.61 -16.16 3.37
CA VAL A 380 11.59 -16.64 4.76
C VAL A 380 12.47 -17.87 4.92
N ASN A 381 12.42 -18.83 4.00
CA ASN A 381 13.27 -20.03 4.03
C ASN A 381 14.76 -19.66 4.10
N LEU A 382 15.22 -18.71 3.28
CA LEU A 382 16.60 -18.23 3.31
C LEU A 382 16.97 -17.66 4.69
N GLN A 383 16.10 -16.85 5.28
CA GLN A 383 16.31 -16.27 6.62
C GLN A 383 16.31 -17.34 7.73
N LEU A 384 15.43 -18.34 7.64
CA LEU A 384 15.35 -19.45 8.61
C LEU A 384 16.57 -20.37 8.52
N LEU A 385 17.03 -20.71 7.31
CA LEU A 385 18.22 -21.55 7.11
C LEU A 385 19.49 -20.93 7.70
N CYS A 386 19.53 -19.60 7.84
CA CYS A 386 20.69 -18.86 8.31
C CYS A 386 20.46 -18.18 9.68
N GLY A 387 19.41 -18.57 10.43
CA GLY A 387 19.19 -18.09 11.81
C GLY A 387 18.98 -16.58 11.95
N GLN A 388 18.39 -15.92 10.95
CA GLN A 388 18.30 -14.46 10.88
C GLN A 388 17.05 -13.86 11.55
N ILE A 389 16.18 -14.68 12.15
CA ILE A 389 15.00 -14.21 12.91
C ILE A 389 15.31 -14.27 14.40
N GLY A 390 14.85 -13.26 15.15
CA GLY A 390 15.11 -13.14 16.60
C GLY A 390 16.48 -12.56 16.95
N LYS A 391 17.27 -12.19 15.93
CA LYS A 391 18.62 -11.62 16.06
C LYS A 391 18.59 -10.10 15.86
N GLU A 392 19.33 -9.38 16.70
CA GLU A 392 19.52 -7.93 16.54
C GLU A 392 20.23 -7.61 15.22
N GLY A 393 19.68 -6.67 14.46
CA GLY A 393 20.19 -6.30 13.14
C GLY A 393 19.78 -7.19 11.99
N ALA A 394 18.87 -8.14 12.21
CA ALA A 394 18.45 -9.10 11.20
C ALA A 394 16.93 -9.31 11.17
N GLY A 395 16.44 -9.89 10.08
CA GLY A 395 15.08 -10.38 9.98
C GLY A 395 14.30 -9.85 8.77
N LEU A 396 12.98 -9.98 8.87
CA LEU A 396 12.03 -9.75 7.80
C LEU A 396 11.36 -8.38 7.94
N CYS A 397 11.50 -7.53 6.93
CA CYS A 397 10.99 -6.15 6.92
C CYS A 397 10.08 -5.88 5.70
N PRO A 398 8.83 -6.38 5.67
CA PRO A 398 7.83 -5.94 4.70
C PRO A 398 7.49 -4.47 4.93
N VAL A 399 7.83 -3.58 3.99
CA VAL A 399 7.62 -2.14 4.18
C VAL A 399 6.21 -1.75 3.72
N ARG A 400 5.33 -1.49 4.69
CA ARG A 400 3.92 -1.17 4.42
C ARG A 400 3.77 0.18 3.72
N GLY A 401 2.76 0.28 2.87
CA GLY A 401 2.48 1.49 2.09
C GLY A 401 1.79 2.58 2.88
N HIS A 402 0.48 2.43 3.11
CA HIS A 402 -0.33 3.42 3.83
C HIS A 402 0.03 3.45 5.31
N SER A 403 0.02 4.66 5.87
CA SER A 403 0.50 4.94 7.22
C SER A 403 -0.20 4.18 8.35
N ASN A 404 -1.42 3.67 8.17
CA ASN A 404 -2.14 2.92 9.20
C ASN A 404 -2.70 1.56 8.73
N VAL A 405 -2.30 1.05 7.56
CA VAL A 405 -2.85 -0.23 7.07
C VAL A 405 -2.59 -1.39 8.04
N GLN A 406 -1.49 -1.33 8.79
CA GLN A 406 -1.20 -2.32 9.82
C GLN A 406 -2.13 -2.17 11.02
N GLY A 407 -2.38 -0.93 11.46
CA GLY A 407 -3.27 -0.61 12.56
C GLY A 407 -4.71 -1.02 12.28
N ASP A 408 -5.24 -0.71 11.08
CA ASP A 408 -6.58 -1.11 10.65
C ASP A 408 -6.81 -2.62 10.82
N ARG A 409 -5.86 -3.44 10.35
CA ARG A 409 -5.90 -4.90 10.47
C ARG A 409 -5.75 -5.36 11.92
N THR A 410 -4.88 -4.72 12.70
CA THR A 410 -4.72 -4.98 14.14
C THR A 410 -6.01 -4.75 14.92
N VAL A 411 -6.77 -3.72 14.57
CA VAL A 411 -8.02 -3.34 15.27
C VAL A 411 -9.29 -3.94 14.66
N GLY A 412 -9.14 -4.91 13.74
CA GLY A 412 -10.23 -5.78 13.32
C GLY A 412 -10.82 -5.52 11.93
N ILE A 413 -10.22 -4.66 11.11
CA ILE A 413 -10.53 -4.59 9.67
C ILE A 413 -9.94 -5.83 8.99
N ASN A 414 -10.65 -6.94 9.07
CA ASN A 414 -10.25 -8.23 8.56
C ASN A 414 -11.50 -9.04 8.22
N GLU A 415 -11.55 -9.52 6.99
CA GLU A 415 -12.61 -10.35 6.44
C GLU A 415 -12.54 -11.82 6.88
N LYS A 416 -11.39 -12.25 7.45
CA LYS A 416 -11.15 -13.58 8.01
C LYS A 416 -10.66 -13.48 9.46
N PRO A 417 -11.49 -12.95 10.40
CA PRO A 417 -11.10 -12.87 11.81
C PRO A 417 -10.92 -14.27 12.40
N ASN A 418 -9.94 -14.44 13.29
CA ASN A 418 -9.75 -15.71 13.99
C ASN A 418 -10.77 -15.86 15.14
N GLN A 419 -10.93 -17.09 15.65
CA GLN A 419 -11.91 -17.36 16.70
C GLN A 419 -11.64 -16.57 17.99
N THR A 420 -10.38 -16.43 18.40
CA THR A 420 -10.01 -15.66 19.60
C THR A 420 -10.49 -14.21 19.52
N PHE A 421 -10.36 -13.57 18.37
CA PHE A 421 -10.88 -12.22 18.14
C PHE A 421 -12.40 -12.18 18.28
N LEU A 422 -13.12 -13.14 17.68
CA LEU A 422 -14.58 -13.22 17.73
C LEU A 422 -15.10 -13.51 19.15
N ASP A 423 -14.42 -14.37 19.90
CA ASP A 423 -14.77 -14.69 21.29
C ASP A 423 -14.57 -13.47 22.21
N ASN A 424 -13.46 -12.76 22.06
CA ASN A 424 -13.20 -11.51 22.78
C ASN A 424 -14.23 -10.43 22.41
N PHE A 425 -14.58 -10.33 21.13
CA PHE A 425 -15.61 -9.40 20.65
C PHE A 425 -16.96 -9.69 21.34
N GLU A 426 -17.42 -10.95 21.33
CA GLU A 426 -18.68 -11.34 21.99
C GLU A 426 -18.65 -11.06 23.48
N ALA A 427 -17.52 -11.34 24.15
CA ALA A 427 -17.35 -11.08 25.58
C ALA A 427 -17.44 -9.60 25.96
N VAL A 428 -16.87 -8.71 25.13
CA VAL A 428 -16.87 -7.26 25.39
C VAL A 428 -18.22 -6.62 25.07
N PHE A 429 -18.85 -7.01 23.96
CA PHE A 429 -20.05 -6.32 23.46
C PHE A 429 -21.38 -7.00 23.80
N GLY A 430 -21.34 -8.26 24.26
CA GLY A 430 -22.54 -8.99 24.69
C GLY A 430 -23.48 -9.42 23.56
N PHE A 431 -23.02 -9.37 22.30
CA PHE A 431 -23.74 -9.91 21.15
C PHE A 431 -22.82 -10.74 20.27
N LYS A 432 -23.41 -11.76 19.63
CA LYS A 432 -22.67 -12.73 18.82
C LYS A 432 -22.23 -12.11 17.48
N PRO A 433 -20.93 -12.07 17.17
CA PRO A 433 -20.46 -11.62 15.87
C PRO A 433 -20.67 -12.69 14.79
N PRO A 434 -20.69 -12.30 13.50
CA PRO A 434 -20.70 -13.26 12.39
C PRO A 434 -19.47 -14.17 12.44
N GLN A 435 -19.70 -15.47 12.23
CA GLN A 435 -18.66 -16.50 12.32
C GLN A 435 -18.01 -16.81 10.96
N GLU A 436 -18.76 -16.65 9.87
CA GLU A 436 -18.27 -16.92 8.51
C GLU A 436 -17.32 -15.82 8.05
N HIS A 437 -16.37 -16.20 7.19
CA HIS A 437 -15.51 -15.23 6.50
C HIS A 437 -16.33 -14.34 5.56
N GLY A 438 -15.94 -13.08 5.45
CA GLY A 438 -16.54 -12.12 4.53
C GLY A 438 -15.73 -11.94 3.23
N HIS A 439 -16.12 -10.93 2.48
CA HIS A 439 -15.47 -10.58 1.21
C HIS A 439 -14.20 -9.74 1.38
N ASN A 440 -13.17 -10.08 0.61
CA ASN A 440 -12.05 -9.19 0.31
C ASN A 440 -12.42 -8.27 -0.88
N VAL A 441 -11.53 -7.34 -1.26
CA VAL A 441 -11.80 -6.38 -2.36
C VAL A 441 -12.26 -7.05 -3.66
N VAL A 442 -11.60 -8.12 -4.11
CA VAL A 442 -11.96 -8.81 -5.36
C VAL A 442 -13.35 -9.44 -5.23
N ASN A 443 -13.58 -10.20 -4.16
CA ASN A 443 -14.86 -10.85 -3.91
C ASN A 443 -16.01 -9.83 -3.77
N ALA A 444 -15.76 -8.68 -3.14
CA ALA A 444 -16.72 -7.60 -2.97
C ALA A 444 -17.11 -6.98 -4.32
N ILE A 445 -16.13 -6.66 -5.17
CA ILE A 445 -16.38 -6.13 -6.52
C ILE A 445 -17.18 -7.16 -7.35
N GLU A 446 -16.82 -8.43 -7.31
CA GLU A 446 -17.56 -9.49 -8.00
C GLU A 446 -19.00 -9.64 -7.47
N ALA A 447 -19.21 -9.57 -6.15
CA ALA A 447 -20.53 -9.62 -5.54
C ALA A 447 -21.40 -8.42 -5.91
N MET A 448 -20.80 -7.22 -5.95
CA MET A 448 -21.47 -5.99 -6.43
C MET A 448 -21.86 -6.13 -7.92
N LEU A 449 -20.97 -6.62 -8.78
CA LEU A 449 -21.26 -6.84 -10.20
C LEU A 449 -22.41 -7.82 -10.44
N ARG A 450 -22.52 -8.87 -9.61
CA ARG A 450 -23.64 -9.82 -9.67
C ARG A 450 -24.94 -9.29 -9.05
N GLY A 451 -24.87 -8.18 -8.33
CA GLY A 451 -25.99 -7.64 -7.55
C GLY A 451 -26.27 -8.39 -6.25
N ASP A 452 -25.36 -9.27 -5.81
CA ASP A 452 -25.45 -9.98 -4.53
C ASP A 452 -25.23 -8.99 -3.38
N SER A 453 -24.25 -8.07 -3.55
CA SER A 453 -24.01 -6.95 -2.66
C SER A 453 -24.72 -5.69 -3.18
N LYS A 454 -25.58 -5.11 -2.35
CA LYS A 454 -26.49 -4.00 -2.68
C LYS A 454 -26.03 -2.66 -2.11
N VAL A 455 -25.23 -2.67 -1.04
CA VAL A 455 -24.78 -1.46 -0.34
C VAL A 455 -23.25 -1.46 -0.28
N PHE A 456 -22.64 -0.35 -0.65
CA PHE A 456 -21.21 -0.10 -0.47
C PHE A 456 -21.01 1.11 0.44
N ILE A 457 -20.21 0.96 1.50
CA ILE A 457 -19.80 2.06 2.37
C ILE A 457 -18.27 2.08 2.39
N GLY A 458 -17.68 3.17 1.92
CA GLY A 458 -16.23 3.39 1.89
C GLY A 458 -15.80 4.36 2.98
N MET A 459 -14.96 3.89 3.91
CA MET A 459 -14.21 4.72 4.84
C MET A 459 -12.90 5.16 4.19
N GLY A 460 -12.98 6.29 3.49
CA GLY A 460 -11.91 6.80 2.64
C GLY A 460 -11.65 5.95 1.40
N GLY A 461 -10.59 6.32 0.69
CA GLY A 461 -10.12 5.63 -0.51
C GLY A 461 -10.73 6.14 -1.82
N ASN A 462 -10.28 5.54 -2.91
CA ASN A 462 -10.68 5.85 -4.28
C ASN A 462 -10.74 4.50 -5.03
N LEU A 463 -11.71 3.66 -4.65
CA LEU A 463 -11.78 2.26 -5.05
C LEU A 463 -11.75 2.10 -6.57
N VAL A 464 -12.50 2.92 -7.31
CA VAL A 464 -12.61 2.82 -8.78
C VAL A 464 -11.25 3.01 -9.46
N ALA A 465 -10.43 3.96 -9.01
CA ALA A 465 -9.10 4.16 -9.56
C ALA A 465 -8.05 3.20 -8.96
N ALA A 466 -8.23 2.75 -7.72
CA ALA A 466 -7.22 1.97 -7.00
C ALA A 466 -7.28 0.47 -7.27
N ALA A 467 -8.47 -0.09 -7.41
CA ALA A 467 -8.70 -1.50 -7.71
C ALA A 467 -8.33 -1.83 -9.17
N PRO A 468 -8.04 -3.12 -9.48
CA PRO A 468 -7.85 -3.57 -10.85
C PRO A 468 -9.15 -3.45 -11.65
N ASP A 469 -9.03 -3.24 -12.96
CA ASP A 469 -10.16 -3.26 -13.90
C ASP A 469 -11.13 -2.08 -13.66
N THR A 470 -10.65 -0.86 -13.84
CA THR A 470 -11.34 0.40 -13.51
C THR A 470 -12.78 0.45 -14.02
N GLU A 471 -13.02 0.03 -15.26
CA GLU A 471 -14.33 0.02 -15.91
C GLU A 471 -15.28 -0.96 -15.21
N ARG A 472 -14.81 -2.17 -14.86
CA ARG A 472 -15.62 -3.12 -14.09
C ARG A 472 -15.91 -2.63 -12.68
N VAL A 473 -14.97 -1.95 -12.03
CA VAL A 473 -15.22 -1.40 -10.69
C VAL A 473 -16.24 -0.26 -10.76
N ALA A 474 -16.18 0.59 -11.79
CA ALA A 474 -17.22 1.59 -12.04
C ALA A 474 -18.59 0.93 -12.26
N GLN A 475 -18.67 -0.12 -13.08
CA GLN A 475 -19.89 -0.91 -13.26
C GLN A 475 -20.41 -1.50 -11.93
N ALA A 476 -19.51 -2.02 -11.09
CA ALA A 476 -19.86 -2.56 -9.78
C ALA A 476 -20.51 -1.49 -8.89
N MET A 477 -19.95 -0.28 -8.86
CA MET A 477 -20.51 0.85 -8.10
C MET A 477 -21.91 1.22 -8.58
N HIS A 478 -22.12 1.28 -9.91
CA HIS A 478 -23.42 1.58 -10.51
C HIS A 478 -24.50 0.52 -10.20
N GLN A 479 -24.11 -0.74 -9.98
CA GLN A 479 -25.03 -1.82 -9.68
C GLN A 479 -25.60 -1.73 -8.25
N CYS A 480 -24.90 -1.07 -7.32
CA CYS A 480 -25.33 -0.90 -5.93
C CYS A 480 -26.57 0.00 -5.80
N ASN A 481 -27.46 -0.37 -4.88
CA ASN A 481 -28.61 0.44 -4.49
C ASN A 481 -28.19 1.69 -3.71
N LEU A 482 -27.15 1.57 -2.87
CA LEU A 482 -26.57 2.69 -2.14
C LEU A 482 -25.04 2.62 -2.20
N THR A 483 -24.41 3.74 -2.53
CA THR A 483 -22.97 3.93 -2.30
C THR A 483 -22.73 5.12 -1.36
N VAL A 484 -21.92 4.93 -0.32
CA VAL A 484 -21.56 5.97 0.64
C VAL A 484 -20.05 6.13 0.61
N ASN A 485 -19.57 7.34 0.39
CA ASN A 485 -18.14 7.64 0.42
C ASN A 485 -17.85 8.66 1.52
N VAL A 486 -17.17 8.22 2.58
CA VAL A 486 -16.61 9.11 3.59
C VAL A 486 -15.25 9.59 3.09
N ALA A 487 -15.10 10.89 2.83
CA ALA A 487 -13.92 11.38 2.13
C ALA A 487 -13.54 12.82 2.46
N THR A 488 -12.26 13.11 2.29
CA THR A 488 -11.70 14.46 2.48
C THR A 488 -11.76 15.30 1.20
N LYS A 489 -11.70 14.67 0.01
CA LYS A 489 -11.65 15.31 -1.31
C LYS A 489 -12.40 14.49 -2.37
N LEU A 490 -12.80 15.15 -3.46
CA LEU A 490 -13.42 14.50 -4.62
C LEU A 490 -12.44 13.56 -5.33
N ASN A 491 -12.90 12.39 -5.77
CA ASN A 491 -12.09 11.40 -6.48
C ASN A 491 -12.93 10.57 -7.47
N ARG A 492 -12.30 9.60 -8.15
CA ARG A 492 -12.94 8.79 -9.20
C ARG A 492 -14.16 8.00 -8.70
N SER A 493 -14.12 7.44 -7.50
CA SER A 493 -15.27 6.73 -6.92
C SER A 493 -16.50 7.61 -6.77
N HIS A 494 -16.33 8.90 -6.50
CA HIS A 494 -17.45 9.82 -6.28
C HIS A 494 -18.14 10.25 -7.58
N VAL A 495 -17.52 10.02 -8.73
CA VAL A 495 -18.10 10.35 -10.04
C VAL A 495 -18.57 9.10 -10.78
N ASN A 496 -18.69 7.97 -10.08
CA ASN A 496 -19.30 6.72 -10.54
C ASN A 496 -20.32 6.25 -9.47
N PRO A 497 -21.44 6.98 -9.29
CA PRO A 497 -22.40 6.72 -8.21
C PRO A 497 -23.24 5.46 -8.46
N GLY A 498 -23.63 4.77 -7.38
CA GLY A 498 -24.78 3.86 -7.38
C GLY A 498 -26.12 4.62 -7.43
N LYS A 499 -27.24 3.89 -7.36
CA LYS A 499 -28.61 4.44 -7.52
C LYS A 499 -28.92 5.58 -6.56
N ASP A 500 -28.76 5.34 -5.26
CA ASP A 500 -28.55 6.40 -4.27
C ASP A 500 -27.05 6.51 -3.99
N SER A 501 -26.53 7.73 -3.89
CA SER A 501 -25.12 7.93 -3.54
C SER A 501 -24.91 9.12 -2.63
N LEU A 502 -24.07 8.94 -1.61
CA LEU A 502 -23.71 9.95 -0.63
C LEU A 502 -22.21 10.23 -0.64
N ILE A 503 -21.86 11.52 -0.55
CA ILE A 503 -20.52 11.98 -0.22
C ILE A 503 -20.58 12.62 1.16
N LEU A 504 -19.85 12.06 2.13
CA LEU A 504 -19.83 12.51 3.51
C LEU A 504 -18.46 13.14 3.82
N PRO A 505 -18.38 14.46 4.01
CA PRO A 505 -17.12 15.16 4.20
C PRO A 505 -16.53 14.87 5.58
N CYS A 506 -15.34 14.28 5.61
CA CYS A 506 -14.63 14.00 6.85
C CYS A 506 -13.44 14.93 7.12
N TYR A 507 -13.07 15.00 8.40
CA TYR A 507 -11.78 15.54 8.85
C TYR A 507 -10.62 14.72 8.27
N GLY A 508 -9.53 15.41 7.92
CA GLY A 508 -8.23 14.80 7.66
C GLY A 508 -7.43 14.74 8.96
N ARG A 509 -6.28 14.07 8.98
CA ARG A 509 -5.46 13.98 10.20
C ARG A 509 -4.88 15.31 10.63
N THR A 510 -4.79 16.29 9.72
CA THR A 510 -4.38 17.65 10.07
C THR A 510 -5.45 18.41 10.85
N ASP A 511 -6.73 18.03 10.76
CA ASP A 511 -7.85 18.80 11.27
C ASP A 511 -8.04 18.60 12.78
N ILE A 512 -8.20 19.70 13.53
CA ILE A 512 -8.52 19.65 14.96
C ILE A 512 -9.92 19.06 15.12
N ASP A 513 -10.00 18.00 15.90
CA ASP A 513 -11.24 17.33 16.24
C ASP A 513 -11.66 17.70 17.66
N LEU A 514 -12.68 18.56 17.77
CA LEU A 514 -13.22 19.03 19.05
C LEU A 514 -14.55 18.33 19.33
N GLN A 515 -14.57 17.53 20.39
CA GLN A 515 -15.73 16.77 20.86
C GLN A 515 -16.15 17.24 22.26
N ALA A 516 -17.19 16.62 22.83
CA ALA A 516 -17.72 17.02 24.13
C ALA A 516 -16.68 16.92 25.27
N SER A 517 -15.76 15.94 25.23
CA SER A 517 -14.66 15.83 26.20
C SER A 517 -13.45 16.73 25.92
N GLY A 518 -13.47 17.50 24.82
CA GLY A 518 -12.39 18.39 24.41
C GLY A 518 -11.74 17.99 23.09
N GLU A 519 -10.51 18.49 22.85
CA GLU A 519 -9.73 18.13 21.66
C GLU A 519 -9.29 16.67 21.73
N GLN A 520 -9.67 15.89 20.73
CA GLN A 520 -9.35 14.47 20.66
C GLN A 520 -8.01 14.20 19.96
N LYS A 521 -7.47 13.01 20.21
CA LYS A 521 -6.32 12.43 19.50
C LYS A 521 -6.69 11.03 19.03
N VAL A 522 -6.12 10.63 17.90
CA VAL A 522 -6.24 9.27 17.37
C VAL A 522 -4.89 8.57 17.39
N THR A 523 -4.85 7.26 17.17
CA THR A 523 -3.63 6.47 17.06
C THR A 523 -3.49 5.81 15.69
N VAL A 524 -2.25 5.56 15.30
CA VAL A 524 -1.88 4.77 14.11
C VAL A 524 -0.77 3.78 14.46
N GLU A 525 -0.61 2.73 13.65
CA GLU A 525 0.46 1.73 13.74
C GLU A 525 1.34 1.72 12.48
N ASP A 526 2.65 1.84 12.68
CA ASP A 526 3.65 1.84 11.61
C ASP A 526 4.12 0.43 11.19
N SER A 527 5.04 0.35 10.21
CA SER A 527 5.57 -0.93 9.71
C SER A 527 6.41 -1.72 10.74
N PHE A 528 6.82 -1.08 11.83
CA PHE A 528 7.64 -1.66 12.90
C PHE A 528 6.81 -2.04 14.12
N SER A 529 5.49 -2.05 14.01
CA SER A 529 4.55 -2.35 15.11
C SER A 529 4.63 -1.35 16.26
N MET A 530 4.98 -0.10 15.97
CA MET A 530 4.87 1.01 16.90
C MET A 530 3.49 1.66 16.75
N VAL A 531 2.75 1.76 17.85
CA VAL A 531 1.50 2.51 17.95
C VAL A 531 1.77 3.87 18.55
N HIS A 532 1.42 4.94 17.85
CA HIS A 532 1.66 6.32 18.29
C HIS A 532 0.48 7.23 18.02
N SER A 533 0.42 8.34 18.75
CA SER A 533 -0.68 9.29 18.69
C SER A 533 -0.51 10.32 17.56
N SER A 534 -1.65 10.75 17.00
CA SER A 534 -1.76 11.80 16.00
C SER A 534 -2.86 12.77 16.44
N LYS A 535 -2.50 14.06 16.56
CA LYS A 535 -3.40 15.14 16.96
C LYS A 535 -3.42 16.25 15.91
N GLY A 536 -4.59 16.50 15.33
CA GLY A 536 -4.80 17.59 14.38
C GLY A 536 -4.47 18.97 14.94
N GLN A 537 -4.08 19.89 14.06
CA GLN A 537 -3.53 21.21 14.40
C GLN A 537 -4.11 22.33 13.52
N VAL A 538 -4.97 21.99 12.56
CA VAL A 538 -5.58 22.89 11.58
C VAL A 538 -7.06 22.98 11.88
N LYS A 539 -7.60 24.20 11.97
CA LYS A 539 -9.06 24.37 12.09
C LYS A 539 -9.75 23.79 10.84
N PRO A 540 -10.80 22.95 10.99
CA PRO A 540 -11.57 22.43 9.86
C PRO A 540 -12.09 23.54 8.95
N LEU A 541 -12.19 23.24 7.66
CA LEU A 541 -12.59 24.23 6.64
C LEU A 541 -14.07 24.63 6.75
N SER A 542 -14.91 23.74 7.26
CA SER A 542 -16.36 23.94 7.41
C SER A 542 -16.85 23.33 8.72
N SER A 543 -17.84 23.96 9.34
CA SER A 543 -18.55 23.43 10.52
C SER A 543 -19.48 22.25 10.19
N SER A 544 -19.72 21.99 8.90
CA SER A 544 -20.53 20.86 8.44
C SER A 544 -19.71 19.58 8.25
N MET A 545 -18.38 19.66 8.31
CA MET A 545 -17.51 18.48 8.32
C MET A 545 -17.63 17.73 9.66
N ARG A 546 -17.35 16.43 9.65
CA ARG A 546 -17.36 15.57 10.86
C ARG A 546 -16.12 14.67 10.89
N SER A 547 -15.75 14.14 12.05
CA SER A 547 -14.74 13.09 12.12
C SER A 547 -15.27 11.78 11.55
N GLU A 548 -14.39 10.90 11.05
CA GLU A 548 -14.78 9.53 10.66
C GLU A 548 -15.54 8.84 11.81
N ILE A 549 -15.11 9.07 13.06
CA ILE A 549 -15.73 8.51 14.25
C ILE A 549 -17.15 9.01 14.47
N ALA A 550 -17.39 10.33 14.36
CA ALA A 550 -18.72 10.90 14.49
C ALA A 550 -19.67 10.41 13.38
N ILE A 551 -19.14 10.18 12.17
CA ILE A 551 -19.91 9.63 11.05
C ILE A 551 -20.34 8.19 11.35
N VAL A 552 -19.43 7.33 11.81
CA VAL A 552 -19.76 5.95 12.18
C VAL A 552 -20.73 5.90 13.35
N ALA A 553 -20.54 6.73 14.38
CA ALA A 553 -21.47 6.82 15.51
C ALA A 553 -22.88 7.28 15.08
N GLY A 554 -22.96 8.23 14.14
CA GLY A 554 -24.23 8.67 13.55
C GLY A 554 -24.93 7.56 12.78
N MET A 555 -24.19 6.82 11.94
CA MET A 555 -24.71 5.63 11.25
C MET A 555 -25.19 4.56 12.24
N GLY A 556 -24.41 4.27 13.29
CA GLY A 556 -24.74 3.34 14.37
C GLY A 556 -26.06 3.70 15.05
N SER A 557 -26.17 4.97 15.49
CA SER A 557 -27.36 5.49 16.17
C SER A 557 -28.61 5.41 15.29
N ALA A 558 -28.52 5.79 14.01
CA ALA A 558 -29.65 5.73 13.08
C ALA A 558 -30.06 4.29 12.71
N THR A 559 -29.08 3.39 12.60
CA THR A 559 -29.31 1.99 12.19
C THR A 559 -29.85 1.15 13.33
N PHE A 560 -29.26 1.21 14.53
CA PHE A 560 -29.62 0.33 15.63
C PHE A 560 -30.55 0.97 16.67
N GLY A 561 -30.64 2.30 16.70
CA GLY A 561 -31.51 3.05 17.60
C GLY A 561 -30.94 3.19 19.02
N ALA A 562 -31.67 3.93 19.86
CA ALA A 562 -31.21 4.34 21.20
C ALA A 562 -31.14 3.20 22.26
N LEU A 563 -31.68 2.02 21.95
CA LEU A 563 -31.66 0.86 22.84
C LEU A 563 -30.53 -0.14 22.51
N ASP A 564 -29.65 0.23 21.59
CA ASP A 564 -28.48 -0.59 21.25
C ASP A 564 -27.50 -0.65 22.44
N PRO A 565 -26.86 -1.80 22.72
CA PRO A 565 -25.88 -1.91 23.80
C PRO A 565 -24.61 -1.07 23.57
N VAL A 566 -24.32 -0.68 22.33
CA VAL A 566 -23.19 0.21 22.02
C VAL A 566 -23.63 1.67 22.17
N GLU A 567 -23.05 2.39 23.12
CA GLU A 567 -23.29 3.82 23.32
C GLU A 567 -22.57 4.67 22.25
N TRP A 568 -23.04 4.60 21.00
CA TRP A 568 -22.40 5.23 19.83
C TRP A 568 -22.00 6.69 20.03
N GLN A 569 -22.91 7.51 20.58
CA GLN A 569 -22.61 8.93 20.82
C GLN A 569 -21.53 9.12 21.89
N ALA A 570 -21.51 8.30 22.94
CA ALA A 570 -20.49 8.39 23.98
C ALA A 570 -19.09 8.06 23.44
N LEU A 571 -19.00 7.15 22.46
CA LEU A 571 -17.76 6.86 21.75
C LEU A 571 -17.29 8.03 20.89
N ALA A 572 -18.21 8.75 20.23
CA ALA A 572 -17.88 9.95 19.47
C ALA A 572 -17.51 11.14 20.37
N ASP A 573 -18.12 11.23 21.56
CA ASP A 573 -17.90 12.33 22.51
C ASP A 573 -16.54 12.23 23.22
N ASN A 574 -15.99 11.01 23.39
CA ASN A 574 -14.71 10.77 24.05
C ASN A 574 -13.98 9.52 23.49
N TYR A 575 -12.84 9.73 22.83
CA TYR A 575 -12.08 8.65 22.17
C TYR A 575 -11.33 7.75 23.17
N ASP A 576 -11.14 8.19 24.42
CA ASP A 576 -10.60 7.33 25.48
C ASP A 576 -11.45 6.07 25.66
N ARG A 577 -12.78 6.19 25.50
CA ARG A 577 -13.71 5.07 25.61
C ARG A 577 -13.56 4.05 24.49
N ILE A 578 -13.20 4.51 23.29
CA ILE A 578 -12.90 3.61 22.17
C ILE A 578 -11.62 2.82 22.50
N ARG A 579 -10.61 3.51 23.03
CA ARG A 579 -9.35 2.90 23.44
C ARG A 579 -9.51 1.94 24.63
N ASP A 580 -10.39 2.23 25.58
CA ASP A 580 -10.73 1.29 26.66
C ASP A 580 -11.36 -0.01 26.12
N LEU A 581 -12.21 0.09 25.09
CA LEU A 581 -12.77 -1.09 24.40
C LEU A 581 -11.69 -1.84 23.62
N MET A 582 -10.77 -1.13 22.97
CA MET A 582 -9.63 -1.75 22.29
C MET A 582 -8.75 -2.51 23.29
N GLU A 583 -8.45 -1.93 24.45
CA GLU A 583 -7.71 -2.58 25.53
C GLU A 583 -8.42 -3.84 26.06
N ALA A 584 -9.74 -3.77 26.25
CA ALA A 584 -10.52 -4.92 26.71
C ALA A 584 -10.56 -6.07 25.69
N MET A 585 -10.39 -5.78 24.40
CA MET A 585 -10.58 -6.74 23.31
C MET A 585 -9.28 -7.26 22.69
N LEU A 586 -8.26 -6.40 22.57
CA LEU A 586 -7.09 -6.61 21.71
C LEU A 586 -5.81 -6.84 22.53
N ALA A 587 -5.03 -7.83 22.13
CA ALA A 587 -3.73 -8.09 22.74
C ALA A 587 -2.74 -6.95 22.46
N GLY A 588 -1.95 -6.56 23.48
CA GLY A 588 -0.91 -5.54 23.38
C GLY A 588 -1.37 -4.10 23.65
N PHE A 589 -2.68 -3.87 23.76
CA PHE A 589 -3.29 -2.54 24.01
C PHE A 589 -3.48 -2.20 25.50
N THR A 590 -2.92 -2.97 26.42
CA THR A 590 -2.92 -2.66 27.86
C THR A 590 -2.41 -1.24 28.11
N ASP A 591 -3.13 -0.48 28.94
CA ASP A 591 -2.89 0.92 29.29
C ASP A 591 -2.71 1.86 28.08
N VAL A 592 -3.40 1.60 26.96
CA VAL A 592 -3.23 2.35 25.70
C VAL A 592 -3.41 3.86 25.88
N ASN A 593 -4.39 4.29 26.68
CA ASN A 593 -4.66 5.70 26.96
C ASN A 593 -3.46 6.43 27.59
N THR A 594 -2.64 5.71 28.35
CA THR A 594 -1.41 6.25 28.97
C THR A 594 -0.22 6.12 28.02
N ARG A 595 -0.04 4.94 27.42
CA ARG A 595 1.16 4.60 26.63
C ARG A 595 1.24 5.36 25.29
N MET A 596 0.11 5.76 24.72
CA MET A 596 0.11 6.53 23.46
C MET A 596 0.71 7.94 23.58
N ASP A 597 0.83 8.46 24.80
CA ASP A 597 1.44 9.76 25.11
C ASP A 597 2.97 9.63 25.40
N GLU A 598 3.51 8.41 25.44
CA GLU A 598 4.96 8.20 25.49
C GLU A 598 5.63 8.74 24.21
N PRO A 599 6.83 9.35 24.28
CA PRO A 599 7.53 9.83 23.09
C PRO A 599 7.80 8.71 22.08
N GLY A 600 7.26 8.83 20.86
CA GLY A 600 7.32 7.80 19.83
C GLY A 600 6.28 6.67 19.98
N GLY A 601 5.40 6.76 20.98
CA GLY A 601 4.38 5.76 21.27
C GLY A 601 4.94 4.46 21.86
N PHE A 602 4.25 3.35 21.64
CA PHE A 602 4.59 2.07 22.25
C PHE A 602 4.69 0.93 21.24
N TYR A 603 5.56 -0.04 21.52
CA TYR A 603 5.73 -1.25 20.72
C TYR A 603 4.68 -2.30 21.09
N LEU A 604 3.98 -2.85 20.08
CA LEU A 604 2.97 -3.91 20.28
C LEU A 604 3.56 -5.31 20.53
N GLY A 605 4.85 -5.52 20.26
CA GLY A 605 5.46 -6.85 20.32
C GLY A 605 5.51 -7.56 18.96
N ASN A 606 6.36 -8.59 18.88
CA ASN A 606 6.37 -9.52 17.76
C ASN A 606 6.83 -10.89 18.26
N SER A 607 5.93 -11.87 18.24
CA SER A 607 6.21 -13.21 18.79
C SER A 607 7.34 -13.93 18.05
N ALA A 608 7.41 -13.82 16.73
CA ALA A 608 8.49 -14.41 15.94
C ALA A 608 9.85 -13.78 16.24
N ARG A 609 9.89 -12.46 16.52
CA ARG A 609 11.11 -11.79 17.00
C ARG A 609 11.56 -12.30 18.37
N GLU A 610 10.64 -12.79 19.19
CA GLU A 610 10.90 -13.43 20.48
C GLU A 610 11.04 -14.95 20.37
N LEU A 611 11.17 -15.48 19.14
CA LEU A 611 11.27 -16.92 18.83
C LEU A 611 10.09 -17.75 19.37
N THR A 612 8.95 -17.09 19.54
CA THR A 612 7.67 -17.69 19.92
C THR A 612 6.82 -17.86 18.66
N TRP A 613 6.76 -19.09 18.16
CA TRP A 613 6.08 -19.43 16.91
C TRP A 613 4.61 -19.73 17.14
N ASN A 614 3.74 -18.78 16.80
CA ASN A 614 2.28 -18.95 16.85
C ASN A 614 1.74 -19.71 15.62
N THR A 615 2.50 -20.69 15.13
CA THR A 615 2.07 -21.63 14.09
C THR A 615 1.39 -22.83 14.75
N PRO A 616 0.54 -23.58 14.03
CA PRO A 616 -0.08 -24.79 14.59
C PRO A 616 0.94 -25.83 15.10
N GLN A 617 2.17 -25.83 14.57
CA GLN A 617 3.24 -26.74 14.94
C GLN A 617 4.14 -26.22 16.07
N GLY A 618 3.99 -24.97 16.50
CA GLY A 618 4.88 -24.34 17.49
C GLY A 618 6.32 -24.13 17.00
N LYS A 619 6.55 -24.20 15.68
CA LYS A 619 7.83 -23.98 15.00
C LYS A 619 7.65 -23.18 13.72
N ALA A 620 8.68 -22.47 13.29
CA ALA A 620 8.71 -21.84 11.98
C ALA A 620 8.70 -22.89 10.86
N GLN A 621 7.96 -22.64 9.77
CA GLN A 621 7.79 -23.58 8.67
C GLN A 621 8.67 -23.21 7.48
N ILE A 622 9.57 -24.11 7.09
CA ILE A 622 10.31 -24.06 5.82
C ILE A 622 9.43 -24.67 4.74
N SER A 623 9.08 -23.87 3.74
CA SER A 623 8.08 -24.23 2.72
C SER A 623 8.74 -24.80 1.46
N ALA A 624 8.25 -25.95 0.96
CA ALA A 624 8.79 -26.61 -0.23
C ALA A 624 7.99 -26.29 -1.51
N ASN A 625 7.91 -25.01 -1.88
CA ASN A 625 7.20 -24.59 -3.09
C ASN A 625 8.06 -24.82 -4.35
N SER A 626 7.46 -25.35 -5.42
CA SER A 626 8.11 -25.46 -6.73
C SER A 626 8.21 -24.10 -7.40
N LEU A 627 9.23 -23.91 -8.25
CA LEU A 627 9.22 -22.76 -9.16
C LEU A 627 7.97 -22.84 -10.05
N PRO A 628 7.37 -21.70 -10.40
CA PRO A 628 6.17 -21.70 -11.23
C PRO A 628 6.49 -22.19 -12.65
N GLU A 629 5.51 -22.86 -13.27
CA GLU A 629 5.60 -23.23 -14.68
C GLU A 629 5.66 -21.99 -15.58
N PHE A 630 4.79 -21.01 -15.30
CA PHE A 630 4.78 -19.70 -15.94
C PHE A 630 4.91 -18.60 -14.88
N VAL A 631 5.88 -17.71 -15.03
CA VAL A 631 6.16 -16.61 -14.08
C VAL A 631 4.93 -15.70 -13.88
N THR A 632 4.16 -15.45 -14.94
CA THR A 632 2.92 -14.65 -14.87
C THR A 632 1.66 -15.48 -14.62
N GLY A 633 1.79 -16.80 -14.53
CA GLY A 633 0.68 -17.74 -14.28
C GLY A 633 -0.20 -18.06 -15.49
N LEU A 634 0.21 -17.64 -16.70
CA LEU A 634 -0.56 -17.83 -17.92
C LEU A 634 0.36 -18.23 -19.08
N ASP A 635 -0.03 -19.27 -19.82
CA ASP A 635 0.58 -19.58 -21.12
C ASP A 635 0.03 -18.61 -22.17
N THR A 636 0.83 -17.61 -22.54
CA THR A 636 0.44 -16.59 -23.52
C THR A 636 0.76 -16.98 -24.95
N GLY A 637 1.57 -18.02 -25.18
CA GLY A 637 2.02 -18.41 -26.52
C GLY A 637 0.90 -18.94 -27.41
N SER A 638 -0.18 -19.44 -26.79
CA SER A 638 -1.39 -19.90 -27.49
C SER A 638 -2.45 -18.79 -27.68
N MET A 639 -2.28 -17.62 -27.07
CA MET A 639 -3.28 -16.55 -27.06
C MET A 639 -3.11 -15.53 -28.17
N THR A 640 -1.87 -15.35 -28.68
CA THR A 640 -1.57 -14.32 -29.67
C THR A 640 -0.28 -14.64 -30.43
N ASP A 641 -0.23 -14.23 -31.70
CA ASP A 641 0.99 -14.25 -32.52
C ASP A 641 1.84 -12.98 -32.31
N LYS A 642 1.32 -11.98 -31.60
CA LYS A 642 2.05 -10.74 -31.29
C LYS A 642 3.07 -11.03 -30.18
N ARG A 643 4.15 -10.24 -30.16
CA ARG A 643 5.08 -10.25 -29.03
C ARG A 643 4.35 -9.83 -27.74
N VAL A 644 4.55 -10.61 -26.68
CA VAL A 644 4.01 -10.34 -25.35
C VAL A 644 5.08 -9.71 -24.47
N PHE A 645 4.69 -8.66 -23.74
CA PHE A 645 5.49 -8.02 -22.71
C PHE A 645 4.85 -8.25 -21.34
N VAL A 646 5.67 -8.29 -20.29
CA VAL A 646 5.18 -8.29 -18.91
C VAL A 646 5.25 -6.88 -18.37
N MET A 647 4.09 -6.28 -18.12
CA MET A 647 3.95 -4.93 -17.60
C MET A 647 3.81 -4.91 -16.08
N GLN A 648 4.44 -3.92 -15.45
CA GLN A 648 4.11 -3.50 -14.09
C GLN A 648 3.48 -2.10 -14.08
N THR A 649 2.59 -1.86 -13.12
CA THR A 649 2.15 -0.50 -12.78
C THR A 649 2.97 0.04 -11.60
N MET A 650 3.27 1.34 -11.58
CA MET A 650 4.09 1.94 -10.53
C MET A 650 3.70 3.38 -10.22
N ARG A 651 4.10 3.88 -9.05
CA ARG A 651 3.87 5.28 -8.66
C ARG A 651 4.90 6.20 -9.31
N SER A 652 4.45 7.39 -9.70
CA SER A 652 5.35 8.49 -10.04
C SER A 652 5.85 9.20 -8.79
N HIS A 653 6.86 10.05 -8.93
CA HIS A 653 7.43 10.82 -7.84
C HIS A 653 6.45 11.86 -7.24
N ASP A 654 5.70 12.60 -8.06
CA ASP A 654 4.74 13.63 -7.61
C ASP A 654 3.34 13.03 -7.39
N GLN A 655 3.31 11.91 -6.66
CA GLN A 655 2.10 11.15 -6.42
C GLN A 655 2.18 10.43 -5.08
N TYR A 656 1.03 10.26 -4.45
CA TYR A 656 0.84 9.33 -3.35
C TYR A 656 -0.41 8.49 -3.58
N ASN A 657 -0.20 7.20 -3.83
CA ASN A 657 -1.29 6.31 -4.24
C ASN A 657 -2.11 6.93 -5.39
N THR A 658 -3.43 7.02 -5.32
CA THR A 658 -4.26 7.61 -6.38
C THR A 658 -4.26 9.14 -6.37
N THR A 659 -3.68 9.77 -5.33
CA THR A 659 -3.56 11.22 -5.24
C THR A 659 -2.37 11.71 -6.05
N ILE A 660 -2.64 12.44 -7.13
CA ILE A 660 -1.63 13.02 -8.01
C ILE A 660 -1.36 14.46 -7.55
N TYR A 661 -0.15 14.75 -7.10
CA TYR A 661 0.26 16.11 -6.70
C TYR A 661 0.75 16.95 -7.88
N GLY A 662 1.20 16.29 -8.95
CA GLY A 662 1.67 16.92 -10.16
C GLY A 662 1.85 15.93 -11.30
N MET A 663 2.00 16.48 -12.50
CA MET A 663 2.19 15.72 -13.75
C MET A 663 3.67 15.44 -14.05
N ASP A 664 4.55 15.60 -13.07
CA ASP A 664 5.99 15.43 -13.22
C ASP A 664 6.46 14.15 -12.50
N ASP A 665 7.41 13.45 -13.10
CA ASP A 665 8.27 12.47 -12.44
C ASP A 665 9.71 12.87 -12.67
N ARG A 666 10.21 13.70 -11.75
CA ARG A 666 11.57 14.21 -11.81
C ARG A 666 12.61 13.09 -11.85
N TYR A 667 12.41 11.98 -11.15
CA TYR A 667 13.40 10.91 -11.06
C TYR A 667 13.50 10.09 -12.33
N ARG A 668 12.39 9.92 -13.06
CA ARG A 668 12.36 9.23 -14.35
C ARG A 668 12.44 10.17 -15.55
N GLY A 669 12.47 11.48 -15.31
CA GLY A 669 12.67 12.50 -16.33
C GLY A 669 11.42 12.85 -17.14
N VAL A 670 10.23 12.57 -16.61
CA VAL A 670 8.94 12.86 -17.26
C VAL A 670 8.39 14.18 -16.73
N PHE A 671 7.95 15.10 -17.60
CA PHE A 671 7.45 16.41 -17.19
C PHE A 671 6.18 16.82 -17.96
N GLY A 672 5.14 17.16 -17.21
CA GLY A 672 3.82 17.55 -17.70
C GLY A 672 3.05 16.41 -18.37
N GLU A 673 3.37 15.16 -18.07
CA GLU A 673 2.83 13.97 -18.73
C GLU A 673 2.80 12.78 -17.77
N ARG A 674 1.79 11.92 -17.91
CA ARG A 674 1.67 10.67 -17.14
C ARG A 674 1.25 9.47 -18.00
N ASN A 675 0.73 9.69 -19.21
CA ASN A 675 0.40 8.60 -20.12
C ASN A 675 1.68 8.16 -20.85
N VAL A 676 2.52 7.41 -20.14
CA VAL A 676 3.82 6.92 -20.62
C VAL A 676 3.97 5.43 -20.37
N VAL A 677 4.73 4.77 -21.23
CA VAL A 677 5.21 3.39 -21.04
C VAL A 677 6.72 3.39 -21.14
N PHE A 678 7.37 2.97 -20.05
CA PHE A 678 8.80 2.76 -19.99
C PHE A 678 9.14 1.41 -20.61
N MET A 679 10.06 1.41 -21.58
CA MET A 679 10.44 0.24 -22.35
C MET A 679 11.96 0.14 -22.46
N ASN A 680 12.47 -1.09 -22.58
CA ASN A 680 13.86 -1.32 -22.93
C ASN A 680 14.13 -0.79 -24.35
N GLU A 681 15.28 -0.15 -24.55
CA GLU A 681 15.61 0.50 -25.83
C GLU A 681 15.74 -0.49 -26.99
N ASP A 682 16.28 -1.69 -26.75
CA ASP A 682 16.39 -2.71 -27.79
C ASP A 682 15.01 -3.28 -28.15
N ASP A 683 14.14 -3.47 -27.16
CA ASP A 683 12.77 -3.93 -27.40
C ASP A 683 11.98 -2.88 -28.20
N MET A 684 12.20 -1.59 -27.94
CA MET A 684 11.63 -0.52 -28.77
C MET A 684 12.12 -0.61 -30.22
N GLN A 685 13.42 -0.81 -30.43
CA GLN A 685 13.99 -0.96 -31.78
C GLN A 685 13.39 -2.16 -32.53
N GLU A 686 13.26 -3.30 -31.85
CA GLU A 686 12.65 -4.51 -32.42
C GLU A 686 11.16 -4.36 -32.72
N GLN A 687 10.44 -3.53 -31.96
CA GLN A 687 9.05 -3.13 -32.26
C GLN A 687 8.96 -1.98 -33.28
N GLY A 688 10.09 -1.48 -33.78
CA GLY A 688 10.14 -0.34 -34.69
C GLY A 688 9.60 0.95 -34.07
N LEU A 689 9.74 1.13 -32.76
CA LEU A 689 9.27 2.29 -32.00
C LEU A 689 10.41 3.29 -31.75
N SER A 690 10.08 4.58 -31.84
CA SER A 690 10.97 5.68 -31.45
C SER A 690 10.51 6.30 -30.13
N LYS A 691 11.43 6.99 -29.43
CA LYS A 691 11.10 7.76 -28.22
C LYS A 691 9.97 8.77 -28.51
N GLY A 692 8.89 8.67 -27.75
CA GLY A 692 7.73 9.55 -27.84
C GLY A 692 6.66 9.12 -28.85
N ASP A 693 6.88 8.01 -29.58
CA ASP A 693 5.81 7.39 -30.38
C ASP A 693 4.61 7.08 -29.49
N LEU A 694 3.40 7.31 -30.00
CA LEU A 694 2.16 6.96 -29.33
C LEU A 694 1.82 5.49 -29.60
N ILE A 695 1.55 4.76 -28.53
CA ILE A 695 1.25 3.34 -28.53
C ILE A 695 -0.03 3.05 -27.74
N ASP A 696 -0.68 1.96 -28.13
CA ASP A 696 -1.81 1.37 -27.42
C ASP A 696 -1.36 0.05 -26.82
N LEU A 697 -1.91 -0.27 -25.66
CA LEU A 697 -1.61 -1.48 -24.90
C LEU A 697 -2.90 -2.26 -24.70
N GLU A 698 -2.84 -3.55 -24.97
CA GLU A 698 -3.94 -4.50 -24.85
C GLU A 698 -3.52 -5.59 -23.85
N ALA A 699 -4.29 -5.81 -22.79
CA ALA A 699 -3.98 -6.85 -21.81
C ALA A 699 -4.51 -8.22 -22.27
N LEU A 700 -3.71 -9.26 -22.05
CA LEU A 700 -4.06 -10.63 -22.35
C LEU A 700 -4.56 -11.34 -21.08
N TRP A 701 -5.78 -11.84 -21.13
CA TRP A 701 -6.36 -12.67 -20.08
C TRP A 701 -7.39 -13.68 -20.64
N ASN A 702 -7.74 -14.68 -19.86
CA ASN A 702 -8.58 -15.82 -20.27
C ASN A 702 -10.06 -15.68 -19.82
N ASP A 703 -10.63 -14.48 -19.95
CA ASP A 703 -12.01 -14.16 -19.51
C ASP A 703 -12.90 -13.51 -20.57
N ASP A 704 -12.49 -13.52 -21.85
CA ASP A 704 -13.20 -12.91 -22.98
C ASP A 704 -13.51 -11.40 -22.84
N ILE A 705 -12.79 -10.68 -21.96
CA ILE A 705 -12.94 -9.24 -21.77
C ILE A 705 -11.74 -8.50 -22.36
N GLU A 706 -11.99 -7.69 -23.38
CA GLU A 706 -10.99 -6.79 -23.96
C GLU A 706 -10.66 -5.65 -22.99
N ARG A 707 -9.36 -5.43 -22.75
CA ARG A 707 -8.84 -4.35 -21.91
C ARG A 707 -7.77 -3.61 -22.67
N ARG A 708 -7.98 -2.32 -22.87
CA ARG A 708 -7.10 -1.48 -23.69
C ARG A 708 -6.93 -0.08 -23.12
N ILE A 709 -5.72 0.43 -23.22
CA ILE A 709 -5.41 1.85 -23.03
C ILE A 709 -4.76 2.40 -24.30
N GLU A 710 -5.01 3.66 -24.60
CA GLU A 710 -4.65 4.26 -25.90
C GLU A 710 -3.80 5.51 -25.75
N ALA A 711 -2.99 5.78 -26.78
CA ALA A 711 -2.19 7.00 -26.92
C ALA A 711 -1.21 7.28 -25.77
N PHE A 712 -0.54 6.23 -25.26
CA PHE A 712 0.55 6.36 -24.30
C PHE A 712 1.87 6.59 -25.04
N LYS A 713 2.77 7.40 -24.48
CA LYS A 713 4.08 7.68 -25.08
C LYS A 713 5.11 6.62 -24.70
N ALA A 714 5.78 6.03 -25.69
CA ALA A 714 6.91 5.12 -25.45
C ALA A 714 8.15 5.89 -24.97
N VAL A 715 8.73 5.46 -23.85
CA VAL A 715 9.89 6.11 -23.20
C VAL A 715 11.00 5.08 -22.99
N PRO A 716 12.20 5.26 -23.58
CA PRO A 716 13.31 4.35 -23.33
C PRO A 716 13.77 4.45 -21.86
N PHE A 717 13.98 3.31 -21.22
CA PHE A 717 14.40 3.21 -19.83
C PHE A 717 15.28 1.99 -19.58
N ASP A 718 16.09 2.04 -18.52
CA ASP A 718 16.89 0.91 -18.04
C ASP A 718 15.99 -0.06 -17.25
N ILE A 719 15.34 -0.93 -18.00
CA ILE A 719 14.41 -1.98 -17.58
C ILE A 719 14.78 -3.30 -18.27
N ALA A 720 14.54 -4.44 -17.61
CA ALA A 720 14.80 -5.75 -18.18
C ALA A 720 14.06 -5.96 -19.50
N ARG A 721 14.68 -6.69 -20.44
CA ARG A 721 14.08 -7.01 -21.74
C ARG A 721 12.85 -7.90 -21.59
N GLY A 722 11.83 -7.64 -22.40
CA GLY A 722 10.52 -8.28 -22.32
C GLY A 722 9.60 -7.68 -21.25
N ASN A 723 10.08 -6.70 -20.49
CA ASN A 723 9.31 -6.04 -19.44
C ASN A 723 9.04 -4.58 -19.80
N VAL A 724 7.89 -4.06 -19.38
CA VAL A 724 7.50 -2.66 -19.55
C VAL A 724 6.88 -2.12 -18.25
N ALA A 725 6.82 -0.81 -18.09
CA ALA A 725 6.20 -0.20 -16.92
C ALA A 725 5.35 1.02 -17.27
N ALA A 726 4.24 1.21 -16.58
CA ALA A 726 3.35 2.35 -16.72
C ALA A 726 2.95 2.92 -15.37
N TYR A 727 2.43 4.15 -15.34
CA TYR A 727 1.98 4.73 -14.08
C TYR A 727 0.64 4.15 -13.63
N PHE A 728 0.54 3.98 -12.31
CA PHE A 728 -0.70 3.81 -11.57
C PHE A 728 -1.28 5.20 -11.26
N PRO A 729 -2.62 5.41 -11.29
CA PRO A 729 -3.66 4.43 -11.65
C PRO A 729 -3.92 4.34 -13.16
N GLU A 730 -3.23 5.11 -14.01
CA GLU A 730 -3.54 5.21 -15.45
C GLU A 730 -3.59 3.86 -16.18
N ALA A 731 -2.77 2.89 -15.77
CA ALA A 731 -2.72 1.55 -16.36
C ALA A 731 -3.56 0.49 -15.61
N ASN A 732 -4.35 0.85 -14.58
CA ASN A 732 -5.15 -0.11 -13.84
C ASN A 732 -6.30 -0.74 -14.65
N ALA A 733 -6.79 -0.03 -15.68
CA ALA A 733 -7.74 -0.56 -16.65
C ALA A 733 -7.23 -1.84 -17.36
N LEU A 734 -5.91 -2.03 -17.43
CA LEU A 734 -5.30 -3.23 -18.01
C LEU A 734 -5.20 -4.41 -17.04
N VAL A 735 -5.41 -4.23 -15.74
CA VAL A 735 -5.25 -5.31 -14.75
C VAL A 735 -6.58 -6.08 -14.70
N PRO A 736 -6.66 -7.35 -15.13
CA PRO A 736 -7.90 -8.11 -15.04
C PRO A 736 -8.30 -8.32 -13.57
N LEU A 737 -9.58 -8.13 -13.23
CA LEU A 737 -10.07 -8.32 -11.87
C LEU A 737 -9.79 -9.75 -11.34
N SER A 738 -9.90 -10.76 -12.21
CA SER A 738 -9.61 -12.16 -11.90
C SER A 738 -8.12 -12.50 -11.84
N SER A 739 -7.23 -11.58 -12.24
CA SER A 739 -5.79 -11.79 -12.16
C SER A 739 -5.29 -11.51 -10.75
N LYS A 740 -5.29 -12.59 -9.95
CA LYS A 740 -5.07 -12.53 -8.51
C LYS A 740 -4.02 -13.53 -8.03
N GLY A 741 -3.26 -13.13 -7.02
CA GLY A 741 -2.26 -13.93 -6.35
C GLY A 741 -2.85 -15.13 -5.64
N ASP A 742 -2.19 -16.27 -5.76
CA ASP A 742 -2.64 -17.51 -5.14
C ASP A 742 -2.68 -17.35 -3.62
N LEU A 743 -3.73 -17.91 -3.00
CA LEU A 743 -4.03 -17.88 -1.55
C LEU A 743 -4.40 -16.50 -0.95
N CYS A 744 -4.01 -15.39 -1.57
CA CYS A 744 -4.16 -14.04 -1.02
C CYS A 744 -5.13 -13.14 -1.80
N ASP A 745 -5.53 -13.53 -3.02
CA ASP A 745 -6.35 -12.74 -3.94
C ASP A 745 -5.80 -11.31 -4.25
N THR A 746 -4.52 -11.04 -3.95
CA THR A 746 -3.90 -9.75 -4.26
C THR A 746 -3.80 -9.56 -5.79
N PRO A 747 -4.27 -8.44 -6.36
CA PRO A 747 -4.19 -8.20 -7.80
C PRO A 747 -2.73 -8.24 -8.31
N THR A 748 -2.53 -8.82 -9.47
CA THR A 748 -1.22 -9.03 -10.10
C THR A 748 -0.68 -7.78 -10.81
N SER A 749 -0.84 -6.60 -10.21
CA SER A 749 -0.51 -5.30 -10.83
C SER A 749 0.97 -5.10 -11.20
N LYS A 750 1.85 -6.06 -10.88
CA LYS A 750 3.27 -6.07 -11.28
C LYS A 750 3.60 -7.12 -12.34
N SER A 751 2.63 -7.88 -12.85
CA SER A 751 2.86 -8.90 -13.87
C SER A 751 1.65 -9.06 -14.79
N ILE A 752 1.38 -8.04 -15.59
CA ILE A 752 0.27 -7.99 -16.54
C ILE A 752 0.83 -8.33 -17.93
N ASN A 753 0.33 -9.39 -18.57
CA ASN A 753 0.72 -9.71 -19.93
C ASN A 753 0.06 -8.73 -20.91
N VAL A 754 0.84 -8.01 -21.71
CA VAL A 754 0.33 -7.01 -22.66
C VAL A 754 0.92 -7.17 -24.05
N CYS A 755 0.13 -6.83 -25.06
CA CYS A 755 0.60 -6.57 -26.42
C CYS A 755 0.66 -5.07 -26.67
N ILE A 756 1.64 -4.65 -27.47
CA ILE A 756 1.86 -3.24 -27.83
C ILE A 756 1.61 -3.05 -29.32
N SER A 757 0.93 -1.97 -29.68
CA SER A 757 0.74 -1.56 -31.08
C SER A 757 0.86 -0.05 -31.22
N ARG A 758 1.17 0.44 -32.42
CA ARG A 758 1.12 1.88 -32.71
C ARG A 758 -0.32 2.37 -32.61
N THR A 759 -0.51 3.55 -32.03
CA THR A 759 -1.86 4.09 -31.84
C THR A 759 -2.58 4.30 -33.18
N GLN A 760 -3.86 3.99 -33.21
CA GLN A 760 -4.76 4.38 -34.30
C GLN A 760 -5.69 5.53 -33.91
N ALA A 761 -5.71 5.92 -32.64
CA ALA A 761 -6.51 7.01 -32.14
C ALA A 761 -5.94 8.36 -32.64
N GLU A 762 -6.82 9.27 -33.05
CA GLU A 762 -6.40 10.66 -33.24
C GLU A 762 -5.96 11.23 -31.88
N PRO A 763 -4.86 12.00 -31.82
CA PRO A 763 -4.40 12.57 -30.55
C PRO A 763 -5.54 13.38 -29.93
N TRP A 764 -5.92 13.04 -28.69
CA TRP A 764 -6.94 13.75 -27.94
C TRP A 764 -6.60 15.25 -27.90
N LEU A 765 -7.27 16.04 -28.75
CA LEU A 765 -7.26 17.49 -28.71
C LEU A 765 -8.10 17.92 -27.51
N VAL A 766 -7.50 17.96 -26.32
CA VAL A 766 -8.05 18.77 -25.23
C VAL A 766 -7.23 20.05 -25.17
N THR A 767 -7.76 21.07 -25.83
CA THR A 767 -7.38 22.47 -25.62
C THR A 767 -7.55 22.79 -24.14
N SER A 768 -6.46 23.20 -23.50
CA SER A 768 -6.50 23.85 -22.20
C SER A 768 -7.42 25.07 -22.26
N ALA A 769 -8.51 25.04 -21.49
CA ALA A 769 -9.21 26.25 -21.06
C ALA A 769 -8.76 26.58 -19.64
#